data_AF-A0A938GGJ2-F1
#
_entry.id   AF-A0A938GGJ2-F1
#
_cell.length_a   1.000
_cell.length_b   1.000
_cell.length_c   1.000
_cell.angle_alpha   90.00
_cell.angle_beta   90.00
_cell.angle_gamma   90.00
#
_symmetry.space_group_name_H-M   'P 1'
#
loop_
_entity.id
_entity.type
_entity.pdbx_description
1 polymer ?
#
loop_
_entity_poly.entity_id
_entity_poly.type
_entity_poly.pdbx_seq_one_letter_code
_entity_poly.pdbx_strand_id
1 'polypeptide(L)'
;MGAKEASHEPPLRTAAFRPLQRSTPESARKQPEGCGPRSFRFMGHGHGFLAKEASHEPTHPFPPPRRGTCNQGAKSSSPPGRERGGLMGRVHGIVAMETLHEPHQMSQRGWLKVLIGVLLGASCVFLVARLRSHKPEFSPSAILPSTPRPLTFTRDVAPILFEHCAPCHRPGQSAPFSLLTYADAKKRAKQIGEVTARRWMPPWLPESALVPFADERRLTTNQIEAIQRWVARGAAEGDPADLPSPPKWTDGWQLGEPDLVLTMTEPYALPADGKDIYRCFVIPVALDQPRYVQAAEIRPGNPTVVHHAILQIDRTRASRRLDEQDPEPGFSAGMSAGKAQLPEGHFIGWTPGKVTSKGSAGLAWRLAPGADLVLQLHMRPSGKTEQLRASVGLYFADQPPRLASHALVLRSKWIEVPAGAREFPIEKSCVLPVDVQALRIYPHAHYLGKEMKVTATRPGAPPRVLLHIKNWDFNWQDEYRFADAQFLPKGTRLSFRYTYDNSSDNPRNPFHPPKRVVYGQNSTDEMAELMLQVVPSRAADLEPLRRESAFRAIQEEIEAGEKQLGADPNNAAQHRALGLLHQQLGRMAPALAHFQEALRIEPGSSRTRLLLGDALAETGRFDDALTQFREADRLDPNQPEVLNSLAQALARHPNAGARNPAEAIRVATRAVDLTQRRDPAMLETLAIAYAAAGQFEPAVATSELAIQAAVAEQNLELADQIRKRLEAYKD
;
A
#
# COMPACT_ATOMS: atom_id res chain seq x y z
N MET A 1 -37.79 -55.35 39.99
CA MET A 1 -36.93 -54.16 40.07
C MET A 1 -37.27 -53.31 38.85
N GLY A 2 -38.28 -52.43 38.85
CA GLY A 2 -38.49 -51.29 39.75
C GLY A 2 -37.60 -50.14 39.27
N ALA A 3 -38.09 -48.98 38.83
CA ALA A 3 -39.42 -48.41 38.72
C ALA A 3 -39.29 -47.17 37.78
N LYS A 4 -40.25 -46.90 36.86
CA LYS A 4 -41.27 -45.82 36.92
C LYS A 4 -40.72 -44.40 36.63
N GLU A 5 -41.39 -43.50 35.90
CA GLU A 5 -42.81 -43.26 35.58
C GLU A 5 -42.87 -42.32 34.33
N ALA A 6 -43.67 -42.57 33.28
CA ALA A 6 -45.12 -42.31 33.09
C ALA A 6 -45.40 -40.82 32.73
N SER A 7 -45.78 -40.42 31.50
CA SER A 7 -47.01 -40.68 30.69
C SER A 7 -48.03 -39.52 30.77
N HIS A 8 -48.44 -38.95 29.63
CA HIS A 8 -49.85 -38.88 29.18
C HIS A 8 -50.07 -38.05 27.89
N GLU A 9 -50.71 -38.69 26.92
CA GLU A 9 -51.52 -38.18 25.78
C GLU A 9 -53.03 -38.22 26.19
N PRO A 10 -54.06 -37.86 25.36
CA PRO A 10 -54.32 -36.78 24.38
C PRO A 10 -55.75 -36.15 24.60
N PRO A 11 -56.65 -35.89 23.61
CA PRO A 11 -56.80 -34.75 22.67
C PRO A 11 -58.17 -33.98 22.76
N LEU A 12 -58.40 -33.01 21.84
CA LEU A 12 -59.66 -32.57 21.18
C LEU A 12 -60.23 -31.13 21.42
N ARG A 13 -60.54 -30.51 20.26
CA ARG A 13 -61.75 -29.75 19.85
C ARG A 13 -61.88 -28.20 20.04
N THR A 14 -61.85 -27.53 18.88
CA THR A 14 -62.83 -26.57 18.30
C THR A 14 -63.46 -25.47 19.16
N ALA A 15 -63.33 -24.21 18.70
CA ALA A 15 -64.48 -23.34 18.35
C ALA A 15 -64.02 -22.04 17.65
N ALA A 16 -64.71 -21.71 16.55
CA ALA A 16 -64.68 -20.42 15.87
C ALA A 16 -65.58 -19.40 16.60
N PHE A 17 -65.37 -18.09 16.44
CA PHE A 17 -66.45 -17.11 16.20
C PHE A 17 -65.89 -15.78 15.68
N ARG A 18 -66.71 -15.14 14.85
CA ARG A 18 -66.46 -14.04 13.90
C ARG A 18 -66.98 -12.67 14.49
N PRO A 19 -67.03 -11.54 13.75
CA PRO A 19 -66.65 -10.20 14.22
C PRO A 19 -67.83 -9.23 14.43
N LEU A 20 -67.56 -7.98 14.85
CA LEU A 20 -68.53 -6.88 14.83
C LEU A 20 -67.91 -5.54 14.35
N GLN A 21 -68.48 -5.05 13.24
CA GLN A 21 -68.58 -3.65 12.76
C GLN A 21 -69.47 -2.83 13.73
N ARG A 22 -69.66 -1.49 13.75
CA ARG A 22 -69.36 -0.29 12.93
C ARG A 22 -69.86 0.91 13.77
N SER A 23 -69.36 2.12 13.55
CA SER A 23 -70.22 3.32 13.32
C SER A 23 -69.41 4.56 12.92
N THR A 24 -69.91 5.24 11.88
CA THR A 24 -69.58 6.59 11.36
C THR A 24 -70.57 7.64 11.92
N PRO A 25 -70.39 8.96 11.70
CA PRO A 25 -71.02 9.67 10.56
C PRO A 25 -70.11 10.77 9.93
N GLU A 26 -70.04 10.98 8.60
CA GLU A 26 -70.95 11.69 7.66
C GLU A 26 -70.76 13.24 7.63
N SER A 27 -70.25 13.83 6.53
CA SER A 27 -70.99 14.58 5.48
C SER A 27 -69.95 15.42 4.68
N ALA A 28 -70.08 15.93 3.45
CA ALA A 28 -70.91 15.68 2.28
C ALA A 28 -70.32 16.48 1.08
N ARG A 29 -70.46 15.94 -0.14
CA ARG A 29 -70.74 16.65 -1.43
C ARG A 29 -69.73 17.65 -2.03
N LYS A 30 -69.10 17.28 -3.16
CA LYS A 30 -69.46 17.65 -4.57
C LYS A 30 -68.25 17.54 -5.51
N GLN A 31 -68.42 16.85 -6.64
CA GLN A 31 -67.64 17.08 -7.88
C GLN A 31 -68.21 18.30 -8.64
N PRO A 32 -67.49 18.85 -9.64
CA PRO A 32 -67.76 18.42 -11.01
C PRO A 32 -66.54 18.28 -11.96
N GLU A 33 -66.78 17.42 -12.94
CA GLU A 33 -66.32 17.26 -14.34
C GLU A 33 -65.43 18.33 -15.02
N GLY A 34 -64.48 17.83 -15.84
CA GLY A 34 -64.49 18.02 -17.30
C GLY A 34 -63.58 19.09 -17.93
N CYS A 35 -62.50 18.66 -18.60
CA CYS A 35 -62.16 18.97 -20.03
C CYS A 35 -60.71 18.57 -20.37
N GLY A 36 -60.52 17.67 -21.35
CA GLY A 36 -59.34 17.67 -22.22
C GLY A 36 -59.66 18.41 -23.53
N PRO A 37 -58.88 18.29 -24.62
CA PRO A 37 -57.46 17.91 -24.76
C PRO A 37 -56.66 18.95 -25.59
N ARG A 38 -55.32 18.82 -25.67
CA ARG A 38 -54.55 19.13 -26.90
C ARG A 38 -53.12 18.60 -26.79
N SER A 39 -52.81 17.68 -27.70
CA SER A 39 -51.51 17.08 -27.99
C SER A 39 -50.58 18.02 -28.76
N PHE A 40 -49.28 18.02 -28.47
CA PHE A 40 -48.20 18.02 -29.47
C PHE A 40 -46.88 17.46 -28.88
N ARG A 41 -46.25 16.55 -29.65
CA ARG A 41 -44.92 15.91 -29.48
C ARG A 41 -43.79 16.96 -29.65
N PHE A 42 -42.50 16.82 -29.31
CA PHE A 42 -41.54 15.69 -29.26
C PHE A 42 -40.20 16.16 -28.59
N MET A 43 -39.43 15.23 -27.99
CA MET A 43 -37.95 15.20 -27.72
C MET A 43 -37.33 16.36 -26.89
N GLY A 44 -36.39 16.18 -25.96
CA GLY A 44 -35.63 15.02 -25.46
C GLY A 44 -34.51 15.53 -24.51
N HIS A 45 -34.30 14.80 -23.41
CA HIS A 45 -33.11 14.72 -22.52
C HIS A 45 -32.42 15.99 -21.98
N GLY A 46 -32.75 16.31 -20.71
CA GLY A 46 -31.82 16.73 -19.65
C GLY A 46 -32.19 15.91 -18.39
N HIS A 47 -31.44 15.73 -17.31
CA HIS A 47 -30.23 16.23 -16.66
C HIS A 47 -29.93 15.14 -15.57
N GLY A 48 -28.74 14.79 -15.09
CA GLY A 48 -27.59 15.59 -14.69
C GLY A 48 -27.89 16.36 -13.39
N PHE A 49 -27.61 15.83 -12.19
CA PHE A 49 -27.49 16.71 -11.01
C PHE A 49 -26.37 16.34 -10.03
N LEU A 50 -25.44 17.29 -9.97
CA LEU A 50 -24.43 17.59 -8.96
C LEU A 50 -25.10 18.11 -7.67
N ALA A 51 -24.55 17.73 -6.52
CA ALA A 51 -24.80 18.42 -5.26
C ALA A 51 -23.86 19.65 -5.16
N LYS A 52 -24.46 20.85 -5.21
CA LYS A 52 -23.87 22.10 -4.73
C LYS A 52 -24.37 22.32 -3.30
N GLU A 53 -23.48 22.45 -2.33
CA GLU A 53 -23.82 23.06 -1.04
C GLU A 53 -23.31 24.50 -0.98
N ALA A 54 -24.19 25.36 -0.47
CA ALA A 54 -24.13 26.81 -0.57
C ALA A 54 -23.47 27.46 0.66
N SER A 55 -22.73 28.52 0.35
CA SER A 55 -22.22 29.59 1.21
C SER A 55 -23.34 30.42 1.85
N HIS A 56 -23.20 30.82 3.12
CA HIS A 56 -23.88 31.97 3.75
C HIS A 56 -22.90 32.74 4.67
N GLU A 57 -22.84 34.06 4.54
CA GLU A 57 -22.28 35.06 5.48
C GLU A 57 -23.45 35.87 6.14
N PRO A 58 -23.22 36.97 6.89
CA PRO A 58 -22.71 37.05 8.27
C PRO A 58 -23.68 37.81 9.22
N THR A 59 -23.57 37.64 10.55
CA THR A 59 -24.13 38.58 11.54
C THR A 59 -23.23 38.73 12.78
N HIS A 60 -23.04 39.97 13.23
CA HIS A 60 -22.18 40.41 14.35
C HIS A 60 -22.92 40.44 15.73
N PRO A 61 -22.39 41.08 16.81
CA PRO A 61 -21.80 40.45 18.00
C PRO A 61 -22.61 40.73 19.30
N PHE A 62 -22.25 40.16 20.46
CA PHE A 62 -22.37 40.73 21.85
C PHE A 62 -22.07 39.68 22.96
N PRO A 63 -21.82 40.05 24.25
CA PRO A 63 -20.51 39.89 24.93
C PRO A 63 -20.55 38.91 26.16
N PRO A 64 -19.51 38.83 27.05
CA PRO A 64 -19.27 37.68 27.94
C PRO A 64 -19.71 37.89 29.41
N PRO A 65 -19.65 36.82 30.23
CA PRO A 65 -19.25 36.94 31.64
C PRO A 65 -18.08 35.99 31.97
N ARG A 66 -16.95 36.51 32.45
CA ARG A 66 -16.55 36.74 33.87
C ARG A 66 -16.07 35.49 34.65
N ARG A 67 -14.84 35.68 35.15
CA ARG A 67 -14.05 34.93 36.13
C ARG A 67 -14.85 34.26 37.26
N GLY A 68 -14.44 33.04 37.60
CA GLY A 68 -14.69 32.37 38.88
C GLY A 68 -13.43 31.64 39.35
N THR A 69 -13.04 31.90 40.58
CA THR A 69 -11.76 31.64 41.26
C THR A 69 -11.50 30.19 41.67
N CYS A 70 -10.23 29.80 41.60
CA CYS A 70 -9.40 29.18 42.64
C CYS A 70 -10.12 28.66 43.92
N ASN A 71 -9.96 27.35 44.22
CA ASN A 71 -9.48 26.91 45.54
C ASN A 71 -9.18 25.41 45.60
N GLN A 72 -8.02 25.11 46.20
CA GLN A 72 -7.69 23.99 47.11
C GLN A 72 -7.85 22.54 46.60
N GLY A 73 -6.96 21.60 46.87
CA GLY A 73 -5.81 21.59 47.75
C GLY A 73 -5.35 20.13 47.92
N ALA A 74 -4.03 19.95 47.95
CA ALA A 74 -3.24 18.88 48.58
C ALA A 74 -3.91 17.55 48.98
N LYS A 75 -3.28 16.43 48.63
CA LYS A 75 -2.34 15.74 49.55
C LYS A 75 -1.72 14.50 48.91
N SER A 76 -0.40 14.49 48.96
CA SER A 76 0.50 13.35 48.84
C SER A 76 0.33 12.38 50.01
N SER A 77 0.39 11.08 49.74
CA SER A 77 0.97 10.10 50.67
C SER A 77 1.19 8.74 49.98
N SER A 78 2.45 8.45 49.65
CA SER A 78 3.01 7.10 49.87
C SER A 78 3.20 6.90 51.38
N PRO A 79 3.28 5.66 51.91
CA PRO A 79 4.60 5.06 52.19
C PRO A 79 4.56 3.48 52.18
N PRO A 80 5.43 2.72 52.87
CA PRO A 80 6.59 2.06 52.26
C PRO A 80 6.73 0.55 52.59
N GLY A 81 7.78 -0.12 52.10
CA GLY A 81 8.17 -1.47 52.55
C GLY A 81 9.50 -1.97 51.98
N ARG A 82 10.57 -1.84 52.77
CA ARG A 82 11.89 -2.51 52.68
C ARG A 82 11.81 -3.69 53.69
N GLU A 83 12.32 -4.90 53.46
CA GLU A 83 13.71 -5.34 53.70
C GLU A 83 13.88 -6.83 53.27
N ARG A 84 14.96 -7.17 52.58
CA ARG A 84 16.12 -8.04 52.95
C ARG A 84 15.84 -9.51 53.29
N GLY A 85 16.65 -10.39 52.68
CA GLY A 85 17.01 -11.70 53.22
C GLY A 85 17.47 -12.68 52.14
N GLY A 86 18.77 -12.90 52.01
CA GLY A 86 19.33 -14.02 51.25
C GLY A 86 19.95 -15.06 52.18
N LEU A 87 20.00 -16.33 51.78
CA LEU A 87 21.19 -17.19 51.77
C LEU A 87 20.87 -18.63 51.35
N MET A 88 21.86 -19.23 50.67
CA MET A 88 22.28 -20.65 50.68
C MET A 88 21.47 -21.76 49.98
N GLY A 89 22.24 -22.59 49.26
CA GLY A 89 21.87 -23.94 48.88
C GLY A 89 22.63 -24.44 47.65
N ARG A 90 23.84 -24.99 47.83
CA ARG A 90 24.65 -25.63 46.78
C ARG A 90 25.00 -27.06 47.21
N VAL A 91 24.98 -27.97 46.22
CA VAL A 91 25.67 -29.27 46.09
C VAL A 91 25.06 -30.51 46.79
N HIS A 92 24.60 -31.50 46.01
CA HIS A 92 25.30 -32.77 45.70
C HIS A 92 24.47 -33.70 44.80
N GLY A 93 25.15 -34.40 43.89
CA GLY A 93 24.59 -35.45 43.04
C GLY A 93 25.58 -35.91 41.96
N ILE A 94 26.50 -36.80 42.34
CA ILE A 94 27.45 -37.54 41.49
C ILE A 94 26.84 -38.90 41.13
N VAL A 95 27.28 -39.49 40.00
CA VAL A 95 27.31 -40.93 39.56
C VAL A 95 26.68 -41.03 38.16
N ALA A 96 27.22 -41.71 37.14
CA ALA A 96 28.54 -42.18 36.74
C ALA A 96 28.39 -42.52 35.25
N MET A 97 29.44 -42.36 34.43
CA MET A 97 29.50 -42.97 33.09
C MET A 97 30.77 -43.78 32.99
N GLU A 98 30.58 -45.01 32.54
CA GLU A 98 31.57 -46.06 32.36
C GLU A 98 32.60 -45.73 31.28
N THR A 99 33.76 -46.36 31.46
CA THR A 99 34.96 -46.34 30.64
C THR A 99 34.95 -47.53 29.68
N LEU A 100 35.38 -47.33 28.42
CA LEU A 100 36.11 -48.33 27.65
C LEU A 100 37.18 -47.64 26.77
N HIS A 101 38.41 -48.13 26.92
CA HIS A 101 39.68 -47.75 26.27
C HIS A 101 39.81 -48.42 24.89
N GLU A 102 40.18 -47.65 23.84
CA GLU A 102 41.43 -47.70 23.03
C GLU A 102 41.65 -48.91 22.07
N PRO A 103 42.52 -48.83 21.02
CA PRO A 103 43.39 -47.72 20.58
C PRO A 103 43.33 -47.40 19.06
N HIS A 104 43.67 -46.16 18.68
CA HIS A 104 44.00 -45.79 17.29
C HIS A 104 45.51 -45.53 17.15
N GLN A 105 46.15 -46.28 16.25
CA GLN A 105 47.51 -46.04 15.77
C GLN A 105 47.60 -44.66 15.11
N MET A 106 48.47 -43.80 15.63
CA MET A 106 48.72 -42.46 15.10
C MET A 106 50.00 -42.45 14.25
N SER A 107 49.88 -41.95 13.02
CA SER A 107 50.93 -41.98 11.98
C SER A 107 52.02 -40.92 12.18
N GLN A 108 53.17 -41.11 11.52
CA GLN A 108 54.40 -40.30 11.61
C GLN A 108 54.25 -38.79 11.30
N ARG A 109 53.07 -38.30 10.91
CA ARG A 109 52.79 -36.85 10.77
C ARG A 109 52.41 -36.15 12.09
N GLY A 110 52.15 -36.92 13.15
CA GLY A 110 51.85 -36.38 14.50
C GLY A 110 53.08 -35.85 15.25
N TRP A 111 54.26 -36.42 15.00
CA TRP A 111 55.51 -36.02 15.68
C TRP A 111 56.03 -34.64 15.25
N LEU A 112 55.73 -34.20 14.02
CA LEU A 112 56.20 -32.91 13.50
C LEU A 112 55.44 -31.71 14.11
N LYS A 113 54.19 -31.91 14.58
CA LYS A 113 53.38 -30.84 15.22
C LYS A 113 53.69 -30.68 16.71
N VAL A 114 54.18 -31.72 17.38
CA VAL A 114 54.61 -31.64 18.80
C VAL A 114 55.99 -30.98 18.92
N LEU A 115 56.90 -31.18 17.96
CA LEU A 115 58.22 -30.53 17.97
C LEU A 115 58.18 -29.02 17.67
N ILE A 116 57.25 -28.56 16.82
CA ILE A 116 57.07 -27.12 16.52
C ILE A 116 56.45 -26.37 17.71
N GLY A 117 55.58 -27.03 18.49
CA GLY A 117 54.99 -26.46 19.71
C GLY A 117 55.98 -26.28 20.87
N VAL A 118 57.00 -27.14 20.98
CA VAL A 118 58.01 -27.07 22.05
C VAL A 118 59.13 -26.06 21.74
N LEU A 119 59.46 -25.81 20.47
CA LEU A 119 60.45 -24.80 20.07
C LEU A 119 59.91 -23.36 20.09
N LEU A 120 58.60 -23.15 19.94
CA LEU A 120 57.97 -21.82 20.08
C LEU A 120 57.67 -21.44 21.55
N GLY A 121 57.62 -22.42 22.46
CA GLY A 121 57.45 -22.19 23.90
C GLY A 121 58.74 -21.81 24.65
N ALA A 122 59.92 -22.15 24.12
CA ALA A 122 61.20 -21.91 24.79
C ALA A 122 61.84 -20.53 24.47
N SER A 123 61.41 -19.83 23.41
CA SER A 123 61.88 -18.46 23.11
C SER A 123 61.18 -17.35 23.89
N CYS A 124 60.05 -17.62 24.55
CA CYS A 124 59.31 -16.62 25.33
C CYS A 124 59.73 -16.54 26.81
N VAL A 125 60.57 -17.45 27.31
CA VAL A 125 60.99 -17.46 28.73
C VAL A 125 62.41 -16.89 28.94
N PHE A 126 63.25 -16.78 27.90
CA PHE A 126 64.58 -16.16 28.00
C PHE A 126 64.64 -14.66 27.67
N LEU A 127 63.57 -14.06 27.11
CA LEU A 127 63.53 -12.62 26.85
C LEU A 127 63.00 -11.79 28.04
N VAL A 128 62.31 -12.42 29.00
CA VAL A 128 61.74 -11.75 30.18
C VAL A 128 62.75 -11.65 31.34
N ALA A 129 63.89 -12.35 31.29
CA ALA A 129 64.89 -12.38 32.36
C ALA A 129 66.18 -11.56 32.09
N ARG A 130 66.34 -10.92 30.92
CA ARG A 130 67.53 -10.09 30.60
C ARG A 130 67.26 -8.59 30.46
N LEU A 131 66.07 -8.13 30.83
CA LEU A 131 65.68 -6.70 30.84
C LEU A 131 65.55 -6.12 32.26
N ARG A 132 66.28 -6.69 33.24
CA ARG A 132 66.41 -6.17 34.61
C ARG A 132 67.88 -5.86 34.91
N SER A 133 68.48 -4.87 34.24
CA SER A 133 69.72 -4.18 34.69
C SER A 133 70.25 -3.11 33.71
N HIS A 134 69.38 -2.39 33.00
CA HIS A 134 69.76 -1.07 32.47
C HIS A 134 68.62 -0.10 32.77
N LYS A 135 68.88 0.87 33.66
CA LYS A 135 68.05 2.07 33.77
C LYS A 135 68.41 2.95 32.56
N PRO A 136 67.51 3.15 31.60
CA PRO A 136 67.68 4.24 30.65
C PRO A 136 67.30 5.51 31.41
N GLU A 137 68.19 6.51 31.44
CA GLU A 137 67.78 7.86 31.76
C GLU A 137 66.85 8.36 30.66
N PHE A 138 65.55 8.13 30.84
CA PHE A 138 64.52 8.81 30.07
C PHE A 138 64.47 10.25 30.58
N SER A 139 65.16 11.17 29.90
CA SER A 139 64.70 12.55 29.90
C SER A 139 63.25 12.57 29.42
N PRO A 140 62.31 13.21 30.13
CA PRO A 140 60.97 13.39 29.63
C PRO A 140 61.07 14.36 28.45
N SER A 141 61.24 13.83 27.23
CA SER A 141 60.80 14.57 26.05
C SER A 141 59.32 14.80 26.26
N ALA A 142 58.98 16.06 26.53
CA ALA A 142 57.60 16.51 26.55
C ALA A 142 56.92 15.96 25.29
N ILE A 143 55.98 15.04 25.48
CA ILE A 143 54.97 14.76 24.46
C ILE A 143 54.16 16.05 24.40
N LEU A 144 54.63 16.99 23.57
CA LEU A 144 53.83 18.13 23.18
C LEU A 144 52.53 17.53 22.61
N PRO A 145 51.35 17.90 23.11
CA PRO A 145 50.12 17.47 22.48
C PRO A 145 50.21 17.90 21.02
N SER A 146 50.27 16.94 20.09
CA SER A 146 50.22 17.25 18.67
C SER A 146 48.96 18.08 18.46
N THR A 147 49.12 19.36 18.17
CA THR A 147 47.99 20.24 17.93
C THR A 147 47.20 19.61 16.78
N PRO A 148 45.93 19.21 16.97
CA PRO A 148 45.18 18.55 15.92
C PRO A 148 45.19 19.45 14.69
N ARG A 149 45.66 18.92 13.55
CA ARG A 149 45.75 19.65 12.28
C ARG A 149 44.43 20.42 12.06
N PRO A 150 44.48 21.71 11.68
CA PRO A 150 43.28 22.47 11.42
C PRO A 150 42.49 21.80 10.29
N LEU A 151 41.19 21.56 10.54
CA LEU A 151 40.28 21.04 9.54
C LEU A 151 39.99 22.12 8.50
N THR A 152 39.98 21.71 7.25
CA THR A 152 39.83 22.59 6.09
C THR A 152 38.67 22.13 5.21
N PHE A 153 38.11 23.05 4.43
CA PHE A 153 37.05 22.70 3.49
C PHE A 153 37.57 21.73 2.44
N THR A 154 38.64 22.11 1.75
CA THR A 154 39.24 21.38 0.61
C THR A 154 39.52 19.93 0.95
N ARG A 155 40.20 19.66 2.07
CA ARG A 155 40.59 18.30 2.46
C ARG A 155 39.55 17.53 3.25
N ASP A 156 38.87 18.17 4.20
CA ASP A 156 38.14 17.46 5.26
C ASP A 156 36.61 17.56 5.13
N VAL A 157 36.08 18.65 4.59
CA VAL A 157 34.62 18.89 4.52
C VAL A 157 34.05 18.70 3.12
N ALA A 158 34.78 19.11 2.07
CA ALA A 158 34.36 18.94 0.68
C ALA A 158 34.09 17.47 0.33
N PRO A 159 34.92 16.47 0.72
CA PRO A 159 34.58 15.07 0.48
C PRO A 159 33.24 14.67 1.09
N ILE A 160 32.94 15.16 2.32
CA ILE A 160 31.70 14.85 3.02
C ILE A 160 30.50 15.49 2.30
N LEU A 161 30.60 16.78 1.94
CA LEU A 161 29.51 17.48 1.26
C LEU A 161 29.29 16.93 -0.15
N PHE A 162 30.34 16.54 -0.86
CA PHE A 162 30.25 15.99 -2.21
C PHE A 162 29.58 14.63 -2.23
N GLU A 163 29.90 13.78 -1.26
CA GLU A 163 29.30 12.45 -1.13
C GLU A 163 27.83 12.53 -0.67
N HIS A 164 27.54 13.31 0.38
CA HIS A 164 26.27 13.22 1.10
C HIS A 164 25.28 14.36 0.80
N CYS A 165 25.73 15.49 0.28
CA CYS A 165 24.89 16.69 0.11
C CYS A 165 24.75 17.13 -1.36
N ALA A 166 25.82 17.03 -2.15
CA ALA A 166 25.84 17.42 -3.56
C ALA A 166 24.87 16.65 -4.47
N PRO A 167 24.36 15.43 -4.14
CA PRO A 167 23.26 14.84 -4.88
C PRO A 167 22.04 15.77 -5.03
N CYS A 168 21.70 16.53 -3.98
CA CYS A 168 20.62 17.53 -4.02
C CYS A 168 21.14 18.96 -4.21
N HIS A 169 22.29 19.29 -3.61
CA HIS A 169 22.86 20.63 -3.58
C HIS A 169 23.79 20.89 -4.75
N ARG A 170 23.25 20.81 -5.96
CA ARG A 170 23.92 21.17 -7.21
C ARG A 170 22.94 21.84 -8.18
N PRO A 171 23.42 22.58 -9.18
CA PRO A 171 22.56 23.23 -10.17
C PRO A 171 21.55 22.25 -10.80
N GLY A 172 20.29 22.68 -10.95
CA GLY A 172 19.23 21.91 -11.58
C GLY A 172 18.64 20.75 -10.75
N GLN A 173 19.02 20.61 -9.48
CA GLN A 173 18.46 19.60 -8.57
C GLN A 173 17.53 20.24 -7.52
N SER A 174 16.94 19.42 -6.65
CA SER A 174 15.86 19.83 -5.75
C SER A 174 16.24 20.87 -4.69
N ALA A 175 17.52 21.03 -4.35
CA ALA A 175 17.91 22.02 -3.34
C ALA A 175 18.09 23.42 -3.95
N PRO A 176 17.70 24.49 -3.23
CA PRO A 176 17.69 25.86 -3.77
C PRO A 176 19.08 26.51 -3.90
N PHE A 177 20.17 25.78 -3.60
CA PHE A 177 21.53 26.27 -3.70
C PHE A 177 22.54 25.12 -3.85
N SER A 178 23.71 25.44 -4.41
CA SER A 178 24.83 24.50 -4.56
C SER A 178 25.68 24.40 -3.30
N LEU A 179 26.38 23.27 -3.13
CA LEU A 179 27.46 23.06 -2.14
C LEU A 179 28.75 22.54 -2.81
N LEU A 180 28.92 22.80 -4.10
CA LEU A 180 30.07 22.32 -4.86
C LEU A 180 31.35 23.16 -4.69
N THR A 181 31.23 24.36 -4.14
CA THR A 181 32.35 25.30 -3.98
C THR A 181 32.55 25.70 -2.51
N TYR A 182 33.77 26.14 -2.17
CA TYR A 182 34.05 26.70 -0.86
C TYR A 182 33.17 27.92 -0.56
N ALA A 183 33.02 28.84 -1.51
CA ALA A 183 32.24 30.06 -1.33
C ALA A 183 30.78 29.75 -0.95
N ASP A 184 30.17 28.77 -1.62
CA ASP A 184 28.81 28.33 -1.32
C ASP A 184 28.69 27.71 0.08
N ALA A 185 29.61 26.79 0.42
CA ALA A 185 29.64 26.14 1.72
C ALA A 185 29.91 27.14 2.86
N LYS A 186 30.88 28.04 2.68
CA LYS A 186 31.28 29.06 3.65
C LYS A 186 30.15 30.03 3.97
N LYS A 187 29.41 30.49 2.95
CA LYS A 187 28.23 31.35 3.11
C LYS A 187 27.17 30.72 4.02
N ARG A 188 27.14 29.39 4.12
CA ARG A 188 26.15 28.60 4.88
C ARG A 188 26.76 27.79 6.01
N ALA A 189 28.03 28.00 6.36
CA ALA A 189 28.76 27.12 7.28
C ALA A 189 28.03 26.91 8.61
N LYS A 190 27.50 27.99 9.21
CA LYS A 190 26.69 27.92 10.44
C LYS A 190 25.44 27.05 10.28
N GLN A 191 24.67 27.27 9.21
CA GLN A 191 23.48 26.49 8.90
C GLN A 191 23.83 25.01 8.68
N ILE A 192 24.86 24.72 7.88
CA ILE A 192 25.36 23.35 7.64
C ILE A 192 25.71 22.67 8.97
N GLY A 193 26.44 23.36 9.84
CA GLY A 193 26.75 22.87 11.18
C GLY A 193 25.49 22.53 11.98
N GLU A 194 24.53 23.44 12.07
CA GLU A 194 23.29 23.25 12.83
C GLU A 194 22.45 22.07 12.32
N VAL A 195 22.21 21.98 11.00
CA VAL A 195 21.33 20.95 10.44
C VAL A 195 21.97 19.55 10.47
N THR A 196 23.30 19.46 10.34
CA THR A 196 24.02 18.19 10.42
C THR A 196 24.14 17.70 11.86
N ALA A 197 24.37 18.60 12.83
CA ALA A 197 24.38 18.27 14.26
C ALA A 197 23.02 17.71 14.73
N ARG A 198 21.92 18.28 14.24
CA ARG A 198 20.55 17.81 14.53
C ARG A 198 20.15 16.57 13.72
N ARG A 199 21.02 16.07 12.83
CA ARG A 199 20.71 14.98 11.87
C ARG A 199 19.47 15.25 11.02
N TRP A 200 19.20 16.53 10.76
CA TRP A 200 18.14 16.95 9.84
C TRP A 200 18.57 16.80 8.39
N MET A 201 19.85 17.10 8.12
CA MET A 201 20.47 16.92 6.82
C MET A 201 21.76 16.10 6.95
N PRO A 202 22.08 15.27 5.95
CA PRO A 202 21.18 14.79 4.90
C PRO A 202 20.03 13.94 5.49
N PRO A 203 18.85 13.96 4.88
CA PRO A 203 17.67 13.31 5.42
C PRO A 203 17.80 11.79 5.28
N TRP A 204 17.72 11.09 6.41
CA TRP A 204 17.69 9.63 6.49
C TRP A 204 17.01 9.19 7.78
N LEU A 205 15.76 8.76 7.69
CA LEU A 205 14.93 8.45 8.85
C LEU A 205 15.32 7.17 9.62
N PRO A 206 15.72 6.06 8.98
CA PRO A 206 16.05 4.83 9.68
C PRO A 206 17.24 4.98 10.64
N GLU A 207 17.14 4.32 11.80
CA GLU A 207 18.24 4.16 12.76
C GLU A 207 19.29 3.15 12.27
N SER A 208 20.58 3.47 12.38
CA SER A 208 21.66 2.73 11.71
C SER A 208 22.12 1.43 12.39
N ALA A 209 21.67 1.13 13.62
CA ALA A 209 22.29 0.08 14.46
C ALA A 209 21.57 -1.28 14.41
N LEU A 210 20.51 -1.42 13.61
CA LEU A 210 19.60 -2.59 13.68
C LEU A 210 19.72 -3.49 12.46
N VAL A 211 19.52 -2.92 11.26
CA VAL A 211 19.62 -3.60 9.98
C VAL A 211 20.27 -2.64 8.99
N PRO A 212 21.35 -3.04 8.30
CA PRO A 212 21.99 -2.18 7.32
C PRO A 212 21.11 -2.03 6.08
N PHE A 213 20.94 -0.79 5.64
CA PHE A 213 20.31 -0.48 4.37
C PHE A 213 21.38 -0.14 3.34
N ALA A 214 21.10 -0.42 2.08
CA ALA A 214 21.91 0.08 1.00
C ALA A 214 21.64 1.57 0.79
N ASP A 215 22.62 2.27 0.22
CA ASP A 215 22.49 3.68 -0.17
C ASP A 215 22.18 4.62 1.03
N GLU A 216 22.64 4.25 2.24
CA GLU A 216 22.50 5.06 3.44
C GLU A 216 23.18 6.43 3.26
N ARG A 217 22.36 7.49 3.34
CA ARG A 217 22.83 8.89 3.19
C ARG A 217 23.34 9.49 4.50
N ARG A 218 23.27 8.76 5.62
CA ARG A 218 23.52 9.31 6.95
C ARG A 218 25.00 9.67 7.15
N LEU A 219 25.25 10.84 7.72
CA LEU A 219 26.58 11.19 8.22
C LEU A 219 26.94 10.38 9.47
N THR A 220 28.15 9.83 9.46
CA THR A 220 28.78 9.22 10.63
C THR A 220 29.06 10.27 11.71
N THR A 221 29.21 9.84 12.97
CA THR A 221 29.54 10.75 14.08
C THR A 221 30.82 11.54 13.80
N ASN A 222 31.86 10.89 13.26
CA ASN A 222 33.13 11.54 12.92
C ASN A 222 32.98 12.60 11.83
N GLN A 223 32.15 12.34 10.80
CA GLN A 223 31.87 13.32 9.75
C GLN A 223 31.11 14.54 10.31
N ILE A 224 30.11 14.33 11.18
CA ILE A 224 29.41 15.42 11.85
C ILE A 224 30.40 16.25 12.68
N GLU A 225 31.24 15.60 13.49
CA GLU A 225 32.25 16.28 14.32
C GLU A 225 33.29 17.04 13.49
N ALA A 226 33.67 16.53 12.32
CA ALA A 226 34.56 17.23 11.39
C ALA A 226 33.90 18.53 10.91
N ILE A 227 32.65 18.47 10.46
CA ILE A 227 31.87 19.65 10.05
C ILE A 227 31.75 20.64 11.23
N GLN A 228 31.35 20.18 12.42
CA GLN A 228 31.18 21.06 13.59
C GLN A 228 32.48 21.79 13.95
N ARG A 229 33.60 21.07 13.99
CA ARG A 229 34.90 21.67 14.31
C ARG A 229 35.38 22.64 13.24
N TRP A 230 35.15 22.32 11.96
CA TRP A 230 35.45 23.24 10.87
C TRP A 230 34.64 24.53 11.00
N VAL A 231 33.32 24.45 11.23
CA VAL A 231 32.46 25.62 11.45
C VAL A 231 32.91 26.43 12.67
N ALA A 232 33.14 25.78 13.80
CA ALA A 232 33.54 26.44 15.06
C ALA A 232 34.88 27.18 14.96
N ARG A 233 35.78 26.72 14.08
CA ARG A 233 37.10 27.35 13.83
C ARG A 233 37.08 28.35 12.67
N GLY A 234 35.91 28.83 12.28
CA GLY A 234 35.78 29.87 11.27
C GLY A 234 35.80 29.35 9.84
N ALA A 235 35.52 28.06 9.59
CA ALA A 235 35.32 27.47 8.28
C ALA A 235 36.43 27.80 7.26
N ALA A 236 37.67 27.41 7.58
CA ALA A 236 38.84 27.66 6.73
C ALA A 236 38.76 26.89 5.40
N GLU A 237 39.21 27.51 4.30
CA GLU A 237 39.20 26.89 2.97
C GLU A 237 40.21 25.74 2.86
N GLY A 238 41.47 25.99 3.25
CA GLY A 238 42.59 25.06 3.06
C GLY A 238 43.28 25.24 1.71
N ASP A 239 44.15 24.30 1.36
CA ASP A 239 44.91 24.33 0.11
C ASP A 239 44.00 23.92 -1.07
N PRO A 240 43.83 24.74 -2.12
CA PRO A 240 43.09 24.37 -3.31
C PRO A 240 43.55 23.07 -3.97
N ALA A 241 44.82 22.67 -3.81
CA ALA A 241 45.36 21.41 -4.33
C ALA A 241 44.80 20.17 -3.59
N ASP A 242 44.33 20.33 -2.35
CA ASP A 242 43.70 19.26 -1.57
C ASP A 242 42.20 19.08 -1.93
N LEU A 243 41.62 19.96 -2.77
CA LEU A 243 40.19 19.89 -3.13
C LEU A 243 39.92 18.65 -4.00
N PRO A 244 39.04 17.72 -3.57
CA PRO A 244 38.67 16.60 -4.41
C PRO A 244 37.95 17.09 -5.67
N SER A 245 38.05 16.32 -6.75
CA SER A 245 37.19 16.56 -7.91
C SER A 245 35.72 16.42 -7.49
N PRO A 246 34.83 17.35 -7.86
CA PRO A 246 33.40 17.17 -7.67
C PRO A 246 32.94 15.84 -8.29
N PRO A 247 31.94 15.17 -7.71
CA PRO A 247 31.38 13.97 -8.29
C PRO A 247 30.95 14.25 -9.73
N LYS A 248 31.24 13.31 -10.62
CA LYS A 248 30.75 13.39 -12.00
C LYS A 248 29.33 12.82 -12.02
N TRP A 249 28.38 13.64 -12.45
CA TRP A 249 27.02 13.20 -12.72
C TRP A 249 26.83 13.02 -14.21
N THR A 250 26.08 12.00 -14.59
CA THR A 250 25.65 11.84 -15.97
C THR A 250 24.62 12.91 -16.26
N ASP A 251 24.89 13.74 -17.27
CA ASP A 251 23.87 14.63 -17.82
C ASP A 251 22.80 13.77 -18.50
N GLY A 252 21.58 13.78 -17.97
CA GLY A 252 20.49 12.92 -18.43
C GLY A 252 20.24 11.72 -17.53
N TRP A 253 20.14 10.53 -18.14
CA TRP A 253 19.72 9.30 -17.47
C TRP A 253 20.85 8.66 -16.66
N GLN A 254 20.62 8.44 -15.37
CA GLN A 254 21.67 8.02 -14.43
C GLN A 254 22.13 6.57 -14.65
N LEU A 255 21.29 5.70 -15.22
CA LEU A 255 21.66 4.30 -15.49
C LEU A 255 22.27 4.09 -16.90
N GLY A 256 22.45 5.14 -17.69
CA GLY A 256 22.81 5.08 -19.11
C GLY A 256 21.61 5.37 -20.01
N GLU A 257 21.75 5.19 -21.32
CA GLU A 257 20.64 5.38 -22.26
C GLU A 257 19.54 4.32 -22.02
N PRO A 258 18.26 4.71 -21.80
CA PRO A 258 17.17 3.76 -21.67
C PRO A 258 16.81 3.12 -23.00
N ASP A 259 16.40 1.85 -22.96
CA ASP A 259 15.90 1.15 -24.15
C ASP A 259 14.57 1.73 -24.65
N LEU A 260 13.79 2.32 -23.75
CA LEU A 260 12.54 3.01 -24.07
C LEU A 260 12.33 4.22 -23.15
N VAL A 261 12.09 5.38 -23.74
CA VAL A 261 11.72 6.60 -23.02
C VAL A 261 10.24 6.90 -23.27
N LEU A 262 9.48 7.03 -22.19
CA LEU A 262 8.05 7.34 -22.20
C LEU A 262 7.84 8.68 -21.51
N THR A 263 7.27 9.65 -22.23
CA THR A 263 7.06 11.01 -21.72
C THR A 263 5.57 11.32 -21.66
N MET A 264 5.15 12.08 -20.64
CA MET A 264 3.79 12.61 -20.57
C MET A 264 3.40 13.27 -21.90
N THR A 265 2.24 12.91 -22.44
CA THR A 265 1.76 13.44 -23.73
C THR A 265 1.65 14.95 -23.68
N GLU A 266 1.08 15.48 -22.60
CA GLU A 266 0.86 16.90 -22.37
C GLU A 266 1.59 17.38 -21.12
N PRO A 267 2.11 18.62 -21.10
CA PRO A 267 2.63 19.22 -19.88
C PRO A 267 1.49 19.54 -18.90
N TYR A 268 1.75 19.42 -17.60
CA TYR A 268 0.81 19.82 -16.57
C TYR A 268 1.20 21.18 -15.98
N ALA A 269 0.19 22.04 -15.79
CA ALA A 269 0.33 23.35 -15.16
C ALA A 269 -0.07 23.26 -13.69
N LEU A 270 0.93 23.18 -12.81
CA LEU A 270 0.71 23.20 -11.37
C LEU A 270 0.31 24.63 -10.94
N PRO A 271 -0.83 24.82 -10.25
CA PRO A 271 -1.23 26.12 -9.72
C PRO A 271 -0.21 26.74 -8.75
N ALA A 272 -0.25 28.06 -8.62
CA ALA A 272 0.66 28.82 -7.77
C ALA A 272 0.46 28.56 -6.27
N ASP A 273 -0.79 28.34 -5.88
CA ASP A 273 -1.25 28.20 -4.50
C ASP A 273 -2.30 27.09 -4.38
N GLY A 274 -2.69 26.79 -3.14
CA GLY A 274 -3.65 25.74 -2.82
C GLY A 274 -3.04 24.59 -2.01
N LYS A 275 -3.79 23.48 -1.97
CA LYS A 275 -3.38 22.25 -1.28
C LYS A 275 -2.37 21.48 -2.15
N ASP A 276 -1.67 20.54 -1.53
CA ASP A 276 -0.91 19.51 -2.24
C ASP A 276 -1.79 18.82 -3.29
N ILE A 277 -1.24 18.57 -4.47
CA ILE A 277 -1.94 17.93 -5.59
C ILE A 277 -1.37 16.52 -5.80
N TYR A 278 -2.24 15.52 -5.73
CA TYR A 278 -1.97 14.15 -6.13
C TYR A 278 -2.65 13.88 -7.47
N ARG A 279 -1.86 13.62 -8.51
CA ARG A 279 -2.39 13.42 -9.87
C ARG A 279 -1.71 12.25 -10.55
N CYS A 280 -2.50 11.41 -11.21
CA CYS A 280 -2.03 10.27 -11.97
C CYS A 280 -1.97 10.63 -13.46
N PHE A 281 -0.80 10.54 -14.07
CA PHE A 281 -0.61 10.77 -15.50
C PHE A 281 -0.48 9.45 -16.24
N VAL A 282 -1.30 9.25 -17.27
CA VAL A 282 -1.31 8.01 -18.06
C VAL A 282 -0.38 8.18 -19.25
N ILE A 283 0.60 7.28 -19.37
CA ILE A 283 1.56 7.28 -20.47
C ILE A 283 1.42 5.96 -21.22
N PRO A 284 0.76 5.97 -22.40
CA PRO A 284 0.58 4.77 -23.21
C PRO A 284 1.91 4.13 -23.63
N VAL A 285 1.98 2.81 -23.51
CA VAL A 285 3.15 2.05 -23.94
C VAL A 285 2.88 1.41 -25.30
N ALA A 286 3.59 1.87 -26.32
CA ALA A 286 3.58 1.26 -27.64
C ALA A 286 4.68 0.19 -27.72
N LEU A 287 4.31 -1.08 -27.54
CA LEU A 287 5.17 -2.24 -27.78
C LEU A 287 4.52 -3.15 -28.84
N ASP A 288 5.37 -3.74 -29.68
CA ASP A 288 5.02 -4.79 -30.63
C ASP A 288 4.92 -6.17 -29.95
N GLN A 289 5.78 -6.43 -28.97
CA GLN A 289 5.82 -7.66 -28.20
C GLN A 289 6.09 -7.40 -26.70
N PRO A 290 5.76 -8.35 -25.81
CA PRO A 290 6.07 -8.20 -24.39
C PRO A 290 7.57 -8.01 -24.14
N ARG A 291 7.91 -7.11 -23.22
CA ARG A 291 9.29 -6.87 -22.77
C ARG A 291 9.41 -7.10 -21.27
N TYR A 292 10.62 -7.41 -20.81
CA TYR A 292 10.92 -7.56 -19.39
C TYR A 292 11.70 -6.35 -18.92
N VAL A 293 11.16 -5.58 -17.99
CA VAL A 293 11.79 -4.36 -17.47
C VAL A 293 12.64 -4.71 -16.25
N GLN A 294 13.94 -4.50 -16.35
CA GLN A 294 14.92 -4.72 -15.29
C GLN A 294 15.02 -3.51 -14.35
N ALA A 295 14.92 -2.30 -14.91
CA ALA A 295 14.95 -1.06 -14.14
C ALA A 295 14.06 0.00 -14.79
N ALA A 296 13.59 0.94 -13.96
CA ALA A 296 12.90 2.12 -14.41
C ALA A 296 13.48 3.34 -13.69
N GLU A 297 13.71 4.41 -14.44
CA GLU A 297 14.16 5.70 -13.92
C GLU A 297 13.08 6.75 -14.18
N ILE A 298 12.63 7.43 -13.13
CA ILE A 298 11.63 8.49 -13.23
C ILE A 298 12.36 9.84 -13.25
N ARG A 299 12.04 10.66 -14.25
CA ARG A 299 12.38 12.08 -14.30
C ARG A 299 11.11 12.89 -14.09
N PRO A 300 10.95 13.59 -12.96
CA PRO A 300 9.69 14.25 -12.60
C PRO A 300 9.36 15.49 -13.47
N GLY A 301 10.25 15.91 -14.37
CA GLY A 301 10.11 17.11 -15.17
C GLY A 301 10.46 18.40 -14.40
N ASN A 302 9.96 18.55 -13.17
CA ASN A 302 10.29 19.66 -12.29
C ASN A 302 10.54 19.18 -10.84
N PRO A 303 11.80 18.88 -10.47
CA PRO A 303 12.14 18.27 -9.18
C PRO A 303 12.08 19.23 -7.98
N THR A 304 11.73 20.51 -8.18
CA THR A 304 11.56 21.49 -7.09
C THR A 304 10.14 21.49 -6.53
N VAL A 305 9.14 21.17 -7.35
CA VAL A 305 7.71 21.12 -6.96
C VAL A 305 7.17 19.71 -6.77
N VAL A 306 7.79 18.70 -7.41
CA VAL A 306 7.44 17.30 -7.17
C VAL A 306 8.07 16.84 -5.86
N HIS A 307 7.21 16.45 -4.91
CA HIS A 307 7.63 15.93 -3.61
C HIS A 307 7.98 14.44 -3.69
N HIS A 308 7.16 13.65 -4.39
CA HIS A 308 7.49 12.28 -4.76
C HIS A 308 6.71 11.84 -6.02
N ALA A 309 7.18 10.76 -6.64
CA ALA A 309 6.51 10.09 -7.74
C ALA A 309 6.44 8.57 -7.50
N ILE A 310 5.37 7.93 -7.97
CA ILE A 310 5.19 6.48 -7.92
C ILE A 310 4.78 5.99 -9.31
N LEU A 311 5.47 4.97 -9.81
CA LEU A 311 5.15 4.33 -11.08
C LEU A 311 4.33 3.07 -10.84
N GLN A 312 3.22 2.96 -11.57
CA GLN A 312 2.32 1.82 -11.61
C GLN A 312 2.01 1.43 -13.06
N ILE A 313 1.36 0.28 -13.23
CA ILE A 313 0.95 -0.24 -14.53
C ILE A 313 -0.54 -0.50 -14.51
N ASP A 314 -1.27 0.07 -15.46
CA ASP A 314 -2.61 -0.39 -15.81
C ASP A 314 -2.50 -1.34 -17.01
N ARG A 315 -2.88 -2.60 -16.81
CA ARG A 315 -2.97 -3.60 -17.89
C ARG A 315 -4.31 -3.57 -18.61
N THR A 316 -5.20 -2.69 -18.16
CA THR A 316 -6.50 -2.42 -18.76
C THR A 316 -6.47 -1.04 -19.44
N ARG A 317 -7.64 -0.55 -19.89
CA ARG A 317 -7.82 0.84 -20.32
C ARG A 317 -8.55 1.70 -19.29
N ALA A 318 -8.63 1.26 -18.03
CA ALA A 318 -9.39 1.97 -17.01
C ALA A 318 -8.79 3.34 -16.71
N SER A 319 -7.48 3.43 -16.53
CA SER A 319 -6.79 4.70 -16.28
C SER A 319 -6.88 5.66 -17.46
N ARG A 320 -6.74 5.19 -18.72
CA ARG A 320 -6.98 6.04 -19.91
C ARG A 320 -8.39 6.61 -19.92
N ARG A 321 -9.42 5.81 -19.62
CA ARG A 321 -10.80 6.30 -19.59
C ARG A 321 -11.02 7.37 -18.51
N LEU A 322 -10.33 7.27 -17.38
CA LEU A 322 -10.38 8.30 -16.34
C LEU A 322 -9.69 9.59 -16.79
N ASP A 323 -8.53 9.47 -17.44
CA ASP A 323 -7.80 10.58 -18.06
C ASP A 323 -8.66 11.28 -19.14
N GLU A 324 -9.23 10.51 -20.08
CA GLU A 324 -10.12 11.00 -21.15
C GLU A 324 -11.39 11.71 -20.63
N GLN A 325 -11.80 11.45 -19.39
CA GLN A 325 -12.96 12.08 -18.74
C GLN A 325 -12.59 13.35 -17.95
N ASP A 326 -11.31 13.54 -17.64
CA ASP A 326 -10.81 14.68 -16.91
C ASP A 326 -10.46 15.80 -17.90
N PRO A 327 -10.85 17.07 -17.63
CA PRO A 327 -10.54 18.18 -18.52
C PRO A 327 -9.06 18.60 -18.50
N GLU A 328 -8.27 18.15 -17.52
CA GLU A 328 -6.84 18.41 -17.41
C GLU A 328 -6.03 17.13 -17.70
N PRO A 329 -4.75 17.21 -18.09
CA PRO A 329 -3.93 16.02 -18.37
C PRO A 329 -3.83 15.07 -17.17
N GLY A 330 -4.12 13.78 -17.32
CA GLY A 330 -4.16 12.81 -16.23
C GLY A 330 -5.49 12.82 -15.49
N PHE A 331 -5.55 12.24 -14.29
CA PHE A 331 -6.75 12.27 -13.45
C PHE A 331 -6.40 12.38 -11.96
N SER A 332 -7.30 13.00 -11.20
CA SER A 332 -7.20 13.04 -9.74
C SER A 332 -7.75 11.76 -9.12
N ALA A 333 -6.97 11.08 -8.30
CA ALA A 333 -7.42 9.87 -7.58
C ALA A 333 -6.87 9.76 -6.14
N GLY A 334 -6.39 10.88 -5.58
CA GLY A 334 -5.65 10.85 -4.31
C GLY A 334 -4.41 9.96 -4.45
N MET A 335 -4.12 9.12 -3.44
CA MET A 335 -3.04 8.13 -3.56
C MET A 335 -3.47 6.82 -4.24
N SER A 336 -4.76 6.64 -4.56
CA SER A 336 -5.19 5.52 -5.42
C SER A 336 -4.92 5.88 -6.88
N ALA A 337 -4.61 4.89 -7.72
CA ALA A 337 -4.50 5.08 -9.16
C ALA A 337 -5.54 4.26 -9.92
N GLY A 338 -6.71 4.07 -9.31
CA GLY A 338 -7.79 3.27 -9.88
C GLY A 338 -7.43 1.79 -9.96
N LYS A 339 -7.31 1.26 -11.18
CA LYS A 339 -6.97 -0.15 -11.45
C LYS A 339 -5.48 -0.40 -11.65
N ALA A 340 -4.66 0.66 -11.70
CA ALA A 340 -3.22 0.51 -11.83
C ALA A 340 -2.62 -0.16 -10.59
N GLN A 341 -1.58 -0.97 -10.81
CA GLN A 341 -0.94 -1.76 -9.77
C GLN A 341 0.58 -1.59 -9.85
N LEU A 342 1.25 -1.81 -8.72
CA LEU A 342 2.70 -1.92 -8.72
C LEU A 342 3.14 -3.11 -9.59
N PRO A 343 4.17 -2.95 -10.44
CA PRO A 343 4.65 -4.02 -11.32
C PRO A 343 5.22 -5.19 -10.52
N GLU A 344 4.46 -6.29 -10.43
CA GLU A 344 4.91 -7.57 -9.86
C GLU A 344 5.53 -7.40 -8.46
N GLY A 345 4.95 -6.50 -7.65
CA GLY A 345 5.41 -6.20 -6.30
C GLY A 345 6.60 -5.24 -6.19
N HIS A 346 7.07 -4.67 -7.31
CA HIS A 346 8.11 -3.65 -7.32
C HIS A 346 7.55 -2.30 -6.89
N PHE A 347 8.11 -1.74 -5.81
CA PHE A 347 7.92 -0.33 -5.52
C PHE A 347 8.92 0.48 -6.34
N ILE A 348 8.41 1.22 -7.33
CA ILE A 348 9.20 2.09 -8.19
C ILE A 348 8.77 3.53 -7.91
N GLY A 349 9.59 4.25 -7.16
CA GLY A 349 9.30 5.64 -6.80
C GLY A 349 10.49 6.56 -7.02
N TRP A 350 10.24 7.86 -6.91
CA TRP A 350 11.24 8.91 -6.94
C TRP A 350 10.99 9.90 -5.80
N THR A 351 12.07 10.31 -5.13
CA THR A 351 12.10 11.38 -4.13
C THR A 351 13.36 12.22 -4.33
N PRO A 352 13.38 13.48 -3.89
CA PRO A 352 14.58 14.32 -3.94
C PRO A 352 15.81 13.66 -3.33
N GLY A 353 16.89 13.56 -4.12
CA GLY A 353 18.18 13.01 -3.70
C GLY A 353 18.27 11.49 -3.66
N LYS A 354 17.23 10.79 -4.10
CA LYS A 354 17.24 9.33 -4.19
C LYS A 354 18.22 8.85 -5.25
N VAL A 355 18.98 7.80 -4.90
CA VAL A 355 19.91 7.14 -5.82
C VAL A 355 19.14 6.20 -6.74
N THR A 356 19.34 6.34 -8.05
CA THR A 356 18.74 5.45 -9.05
C THR A 356 19.40 4.06 -8.99
N SER A 357 18.58 3.01 -9.04
CA SER A 357 19.03 1.62 -8.93
C SER A 357 18.78 0.84 -10.22
N LYS A 358 19.75 0.00 -10.64
CA LYS A 358 19.65 -0.91 -11.82
C LYS A 358 18.65 -2.07 -11.65
N GLY A 359 17.87 -2.07 -10.56
CA GLY A 359 17.05 -3.20 -10.18
C GLY A 359 17.88 -4.40 -9.72
N SER A 360 17.21 -5.44 -9.25
CA SER A 360 17.85 -6.66 -8.77
C SER A 360 17.89 -7.71 -9.87
N ALA A 361 19.03 -8.39 -10.04
CA ALA A 361 19.19 -9.41 -11.07
C ALA A 361 18.12 -10.51 -10.93
N GLY A 362 17.50 -10.88 -12.05
CA GLY A 362 16.49 -11.95 -12.11
C GLY A 362 15.08 -11.54 -11.68
N LEU A 363 14.85 -10.29 -11.28
CA LEU A 363 13.57 -9.74 -10.84
C LEU A 363 12.91 -8.81 -11.87
N ALA A 364 13.31 -8.86 -13.14
CA ALA A 364 12.64 -8.09 -14.18
C ALA A 364 11.12 -8.38 -14.21
N TRP A 365 10.29 -7.38 -14.52
CA TRP A 365 8.84 -7.53 -14.55
C TRP A 365 8.30 -7.40 -15.97
N ARG A 366 7.14 -8.00 -16.26
CA ARG A 366 6.63 -8.10 -17.63
C ARG A 366 5.77 -6.89 -17.98
N LEU A 367 6.20 -6.15 -19.01
CA LEU A 367 5.42 -5.10 -19.66
C LEU A 367 4.79 -5.67 -20.94
N ALA A 368 3.46 -5.71 -20.99
CA ALA A 368 2.71 -6.24 -22.12
C ALA A 368 2.37 -5.14 -23.13
N PRO A 369 2.22 -5.46 -24.43
CA PRO A 369 1.65 -4.55 -25.42
C PRO A 369 0.29 -4.01 -24.99
N GLY A 370 0.07 -2.71 -25.21
CA GLY A 370 -1.20 -2.04 -24.89
C GLY A 370 -1.36 -1.60 -23.45
N ALA A 371 -0.46 -2.00 -22.53
CA ALA A 371 -0.45 -1.52 -21.15
C ALA A 371 -0.15 -0.01 -21.06
N ASP A 372 -0.54 0.59 -19.95
CA ASP A 372 -0.26 1.97 -19.60
C ASP A 372 0.69 2.06 -18.42
N LEU A 373 1.66 2.96 -18.50
CA LEU A 373 2.32 3.46 -17.30
C LEU A 373 1.43 4.51 -16.65
N VAL A 374 1.18 4.36 -15.37
CA VAL A 374 0.45 5.34 -14.57
C VAL A 374 1.43 5.94 -13.58
N LEU A 375 1.83 7.19 -13.84
CA LEU A 375 2.77 7.94 -13.03
C LEU A 375 2.00 8.86 -12.08
N GLN A 376 1.93 8.48 -10.81
CA GLN A 376 1.35 9.32 -9.78
C GLN A 376 2.39 10.32 -9.28
N LEU A 377 2.09 11.61 -9.36
CA LEU A 377 2.91 12.68 -8.80
C LEU A 377 2.20 13.32 -7.62
N HIS A 378 2.94 13.48 -6.52
CA HIS A 378 2.58 14.37 -5.42
C HIS A 378 3.36 15.67 -5.58
N MET A 379 2.63 16.76 -5.78
CA MET A 379 3.17 18.09 -6.12
C MET A 379 2.75 19.14 -5.10
N ARG A 380 3.67 20.05 -4.79
CA ARG A 380 3.46 21.15 -3.85
C ARG A 380 3.55 22.49 -4.57
N PRO A 381 2.52 23.35 -4.51
CA PRO A 381 2.57 24.69 -5.08
C PRO A 381 3.77 25.50 -4.55
N SER A 382 4.45 26.24 -5.43
CA SER A 382 5.67 26.99 -5.08
C SER A 382 5.44 28.49 -4.81
N GLY A 383 4.21 28.97 -4.91
CA GLY A 383 3.85 30.39 -4.91
C GLY A 383 3.79 31.02 -6.31
N LYS A 384 4.04 30.23 -7.37
CA LYS A 384 3.86 30.61 -8.78
C LYS A 384 3.44 29.39 -9.60
N THR A 385 2.79 29.62 -10.73
CA THR A 385 2.42 28.53 -11.65
C THR A 385 3.68 27.87 -12.21
N GLU A 386 3.73 26.54 -12.17
CA GLU A 386 4.90 25.75 -12.56
C GLU A 386 4.51 24.72 -13.61
N GLN A 387 5.29 24.65 -14.69
CA GLN A 387 5.09 23.63 -15.72
C GLN A 387 5.94 22.41 -15.40
N LEU A 388 5.38 21.22 -15.63
CA LEU A 388 6.14 19.98 -15.58
C LEU A 388 5.69 19.00 -16.66
N ARG A 389 6.65 18.24 -17.17
CA ARG A 389 6.44 17.16 -18.12
C ARG A 389 7.39 16.02 -17.75
N ALA A 390 6.86 15.03 -17.05
CA ALA A 390 7.65 13.92 -16.55
C ALA A 390 7.96 12.90 -17.66
N SER A 391 9.04 12.15 -17.48
CA SER A 391 9.44 11.04 -18.35
C SER A 391 9.91 9.85 -17.53
N VAL A 392 9.72 8.65 -18.07
CA VAL A 392 10.16 7.39 -17.49
C VAL A 392 11.07 6.69 -18.50
N GLY A 393 12.29 6.39 -18.10
CA GLY A 393 13.23 5.57 -18.86
C GLY A 393 13.13 4.12 -18.40
N LEU A 394 12.86 3.21 -19.32
CA LEU A 394 12.79 1.77 -19.06
C LEU A 394 14.04 1.09 -19.62
N TYR A 395 14.60 0.18 -18.82
CA TYR A 395 15.76 -0.62 -19.17
C TYR A 395 15.33 -2.08 -19.17
N PHE A 396 15.46 -2.75 -20.31
CA PHE A 396 14.97 -4.10 -20.51
C PHE A 396 16.01 -5.16 -20.16
N ALA A 397 15.54 -6.31 -19.71
CA ALA A 397 16.32 -7.53 -19.61
C ALA A 397 16.15 -8.35 -20.89
N ASP A 398 17.23 -9.01 -21.30
CA ASP A 398 17.23 -9.93 -22.44
C ASP A 398 16.48 -11.25 -22.16
N GLN A 399 16.22 -11.55 -20.88
CA GLN A 399 15.67 -12.82 -20.43
C GLN A 399 14.47 -12.59 -19.49
N PRO A 400 13.49 -13.52 -19.47
CA PRO A 400 12.39 -13.47 -18.52
C PRO A 400 12.88 -13.51 -17.07
N PRO A 401 12.08 -13.01 -16.10
CA PRO A 401 12.40 -13.14 -14.68
C PRO A 401 12.64 -14.59 -14.28
N ARG A 402 13.68 -14.79 -13.47
CA ARG A 402 13.94 -16.06 -12.78
C ARG A 402 13.32 -16.09 -11.39
N LEU A 403 13.04 -14.91 -10.84
CA LEU A 403 12.45 -14.70 -9.53
C LEU A 403 11.17 -13.87 -9.71
N ALA A 404 10.16 -14.15 -8.88
CA ALA A 404 8.94 -13.35 -8.84
C ALA A 404 8.82 -12.70 -7.46
N SER A 405 8.65 -11.39 -7.42
CA SER A 405 8.35 -10.69 -6.16
C SER A 405 6.85 -10.52 -5.93
N HIS A 406 6.53 -10.15 -4.70
CA HIS A 406 5.20 -9.75 -4.26
C HIS A 406 5.31 -8.57 -3.30
N ALA A 407 4.35 -7.64 -3.37
CA ALA A 407 4.22 -6.56 -2.40
C ALA A 407 3.34 -7.03 -1.23
N LEU A 408 3.97 -7.32 -0.10
CA LEU A 408 3.28 -7.62 1.15
C LEU A 408 2.88 -6.30 1.81
N VAL A 409 1.58 -5.99 1.84
CA VAL A 409 1.05 -4.76 2.45
C VAL A 409 0.35 -5.08 3.76
N LEU A 410 0.74 -4.38 4.82
CA LEU A 410 0.02 -4.30 6.08
C LEU A 410 -0.42 -2.86 6.26
N ARG A 411 -1.69 -2.63 6.61
CA ARG A 411 -2.19 -1.27 6.87
C ARG A 411 -3.26 -1.26 7.95
N SER A 412 -3.54 -0.09 8.51
CA SER A 412 -4.75 0.19 9.26
C SER A 412 -5.52 1.31 8.58
N LYS A 413 -6.73 1.02 8.11
CA LYS A 413 -7.71 2.02 7.68
C LYS A 413 -8.54 2.56 8.84
N TRP A 414 -8.29 2.04 10.04
CA TRP A 414 -8.91 2.53 11.26
C TRP A 414 -7.94 3.43 12.02
N ILE A 415 -8.11 4.74 11.85
CA ILE A 415 -7.36 5.78 12.52
C ILE A 415 -8.35 6.86 12.96
N GLU A 416 -8.33 7.21 14.25
CA GLU A 416 -9.09 8.32 14.82
C GLU A 416 -8.25 8.94 15.95
N VAL A 417 -7.27 9.76 15.57
CA VAL A 417 -6.37 10.41 16.51
C VAL A 417 -7.11 11.59 17.18
N PRO A 418 -7.36 11.56 18.50
CA PRO A 418 -8.07 12.64 19.18
C PRO A 418 -7.29 13.96 19.12
N ALA A 419 -8.02 15.08 19.11
CA ALA A 419 -7.41 16.40 19.24
C ALA A 419 -6.62 16.49 20.56
N GLY A 420 -5.38 16.99 20.52
CA GLY A 420 -4.53 17.15 21.71
C GLY A 420 -3.79 15.88 22.16
N ALA A 421 -4.02 14.73 21.51
CA ALA A 421 -3.35 13.48 21.87
C ALA A 421 -1.84 13.58 21.61
N ARG A 422 -1.01 13.40 22.64
CA ARG A 422 0.47 13.42 22.52
C ARG A 422 1.06 12.10 22.02
N GLU A 423 0.33 11.01 22.25
CA GLU A 423 0.69 9.66 21.82
C GLU A 423 -0.58 8.89 21.50
N PHE A 424 -0.68 8.42 20.26
CA PHE A 424 -1.74 7.53 19.82
C PHE A 424 -1.12 6.39 19.01
N PRO A 425 -1.02 5.17 19.54
CA PRO A 425 -0.38 4.07 18.84
C PRO A 425 -1.35 3.31 17.95
N ILE A 426 -0.86 2.84 16.80
CA ILE A 426 -1.56 1.93 15.91
C ILE A 426 -0.64 0.75 15.61
N GLU A 427 -1.14 -0.45 15.84
CA GLU A 427 -0.42 -1.69 15.59
C GLU A 427 -1.24 -2.62 14.70
N LYS A 428 -0.58 -3.22 13.72
CA LYS A 428 -1.11 -4.33 12.94
C LYS A 428 -0.04 -5.40 12.80
N SER A 429 -0.47 -6.64 12.64
CA SER A 429 0.43 -7.76 12.41
C SER A 429 -0.17 -8.78 11.45
N CYS A 430 0.69 -9.54 10.80
CA CYS A 430 0.30 -10.70 10.01
C CYS A 430 1.29 -11.86 10.23
N VAL A 431 0.89 -13.07 9.89
CA VAL A 431 1.75 -14.25 9.91
C VAL A 431 2.06 -14.64 8.46
N LEU A 432 3.33 -14.89 8.16
CA LEU A 432 3.75 -15.25 6.81
C LEU A 432 3.34 -16.70 6.47
N PRO A 433 2.66 -16.93 5.34
CA PRO A 433 2.19 -18.28 4.96
C PRO A 433 3.31 -19.16 4.39
N VAL A 434 4.42 -18.56 3.98
CA VAL A 434 5.55 -19.19 3.27
C VAL A 434 6.87 -18.53 3.68
N ASP A 435 7.98 -19.18 3.34
CA ASP A 435 9.33 -18.63 3.52
C ASP A 435 9.59 -17.53 2.48
N VAL A 436 10.08 -16.36 2.92
CA VAL A 436 10.36 -15.25 2.01
C VAL A 436 11.71 -14.58 2.30
N GLN A 437 12.25 -13.91 1.29
CA GLN A 437 13.34 -12.96 1.38
C GLN A 437 12.75 -11.54 1.23
N ALA A 438 12.87 -10.70 2.25
CA ALA A 438 12.47 -9.29 2.15
C ALA A 438 13.62 -8.44 1.59
N LEU A 439 13.35 -7.70 0.51
CA LEU A 439 14.34 -6.92 -0.23
C LEU A 439 14.26 -5.42 0.07
N ARG A 440 13.04 -4.92 0.22
CA ARG A 440 12.75 -3.50 0.46
C ARG A 440 11.64 -3.35 1.48
N ILE A 441 11.65 -2.22 2.17
CA ILE A 441 10.63 -1.85 3.16
C ILE A 441 10.24 -0.39 2.96
N TYR A 442 8.95 -0.12 2.86
CA TYR A 442 8.37 1.21 2.67
C TYR A 442 7.33 1.47 3.77
N PRO A 443 7.68 2.27 4.79
CA PRO A 443 6.70 2.80 5.74
C PRO A 443 6.00 4.03 5.15
N HIS A 444 4.73 4.24 5.49
CA HIS A 444 3.98 5.42 5.12
C HIS A 444 2.99 5.86 6.22
N ALA A 445 3.02 7.16 6.54
CA ALA A 445 2.17 7.88 7.50
C ALA A 445 2.28 9.40 7.25
N HIS A 446 1.33 10.20 7.75
CA HIS A 446 1.26 11.63 7.46
C HIS A 446 1.89 12.51 8.57
N TYR A 447 1.45 13.77 8.66
CA TYR A 447 2.08 14.84 9.44
C TYR A 447 2.11 14.61 10.95
N LEU A 448 1.13 13.89 11.50
CA LEU A 448 1.06 13.56 12.93
C LEU A 448 1.94 12.37 13.28
N GLY A 449 2.45 11.61 12.31
CA GLY A 449 3.38 10.52 12.58
C GLY A 449 4.57 11.00 13.42
N LYS A 450 4.84 10.30 14.52
CA LYS A 450 5.92 10.59 15.48
C LYS A 450 7.01 9.53 15.43
N GLU A 451 6.61 8.25 15.46
CA GLU A 451 7.51 7.10 15.49
C GLU A 451 6.94 5.95 14.66
N MET A 452 7.81 5.19 13.99
CA MET A 452 7.46 3.99 13.22
C MET A 452 8.45 2.86 13.53
N LYS A 453 7.93 1.70 13.91
CA LYS A 453 8.74 0.51 14.20
C LYS A 453 8.17 -0.73 13.53
N VAL A 454 9.04 -1.53 12.92
CA VAL A 454 8.68 -2.83 12.32
C VAL A 454 9.45 -3.93 13.01
N THR A 455 8.75 -4.98 13.42
CA THR A 455 9.33 -6.17 14.05
C THR A 455 8.95 -7.44 13.30
N ALA A 456 9.88 -8.38 13.25
CA ALA A 456 9.66 -9.74 12.76
C ALA A 456 9.99 -10.73 13.88
N THR A 457 8.99 -11.51 14.28
CA THR A 457 9.09 -12.53 15.32
C THR A 457 8.99 -13.90 14.66
N ARG A 458 10.12 -14.58 14.52
CA ARG A 458 10.17 -15.94 13.98
C ARG A 458 9.54 -16.93 14.97
N PRO A 459 8.99 -18.08 14.52
CA PRO A 459 8.48 -19.10 15.42
C PRO A 459 9.53 -19.50 16.47
N GLY A 460 9.17 -19.43 17.75
CA GLY A 460 10.06 -19.79 18.87
C GLY A 460 11.23 -18.84 19.13
N ALA A 461 11.33 -17.69 18.44
CA ALA A 461 12.41 -16.72 18.62
C ALA A 461 11.89 -15.38 19.18
N PRO A 462 12.74 -14.60 19.87
CA PRO A 462 12.37 -13.26 20.30
C PRO A 462 12.16 -12.33 19.07
N PRO A 463 11.36 -11.25 19.22
CA PRO A 463 11.16 -10.27 18.15
C PRO A 463 12.48 -9.61 17.73
N ARG A 464 12.71 -9.50 16.42
CA ARG A 464 13.81 -8.73 15.82
C ARG A 464 13.26 -7.48 15.17
N VAL A 465 13.92 -6.33 15.34
CA VAL A 465 13.54 -5.09 14.66
C VAL A 465 14.07 -5.10 13.23
N LEU A 466 13.19 -4.84 12.25
CA LEU A 466 13.57 -4.69 10.83
C LEU A 466 13.73 -3.23 10.42
N LEU A 467 12.99 -2.32 11.05
CA LEU A 467 13.05 -0.89 10.81
C LEU A 467 12.62 -0.14 12.08
N HIS A 468 13.32 0.94 12.39
CA HIS A 468 12.94 1.87 13.44
C HIS A 468 13.24 3.29 13.00
N ILE A 469 12.20 4.13 13.02
CA ILE A 469 12.26 5.56 12.76
C ILE A 469 11.72 6.24 14.02
N LYS A 470 12.60 6.84 14.81
CA LYS A 470 12.26 7.47 16.10
C LYS A 470 11.65 8.86 15.97
N ASN A 471 11.95 9.54 14.86
CA ASN A 471 11.47 10.88 14.55
C ASN A 471 10.95 10.87 13.12
N TRP A 472 9.71 10.43 12.97
CA TRP A 472 9.03 10.42 11.68
C TRP A 472 8.96 11.82 11.08
N ASP A 473 9.16 11.92 9.77
CA ASP A 473 8.96 13.16 9.02
C ASP A 473 8.31 12.83 7.68
N PHE A 474 7.07 13.27 7.50
CA PHE A 474 6.30 13.09 6.28
C PHE A 474 7.06 13.58 5.03
N ASN A 475 7.91 14.60 5.16
CA ASN A 475 8.65 15.17 4.04
C ASN A 475 9.82 14.31 3.54
N TRP A 476 10.20 13.28 4.31
CA TRP A 476 11.39 12.45 4.03
C TRP A 476 11.06 10.96 4.01
N GLN A 477 9.83 10.63 3.65
CA GLN A 477 9.43 9.24 3.40
C GLN A 477 10.11 8.71 2.15
N ASP A 478 10.58 7.48 2.23
CA ASP A 478 11.31 6.81 1.16
C ASP A 478 11.15 5.29 1.34
N GLU A 479 11.41 4.51 0.28
CA GLU A 479 11.59 3.08 0.45
C GLU A 479 13.05 2.75 0.74
N TYR A 480 13.27 1.85 1.69
CA TYR A 480 14.59 1.46 2.13
C TYR A 480 14.91 0.07 1.61
N ARG A 481 15.99 -0.05 0.84
CA ARG A 481 16.50 -1.33 0.35
C ARG A 481 17.46 -1.91 1.36
N PHE A 482 17.20 -3.13 1.81
CA PHE A 482 18.15 -3.80 2.71
C PHE A 482 19.48 -4.02 1.99
N ALA A 483 20.60 -3.85 2.69
CA ALA A 483 21.92 -4.15 2.13
C ALA A 483 22.01 -5.65 1.77
N ASP A 484 21.53 -6.49 2.68
CA ASP A 484 21.32 -7.92 2.47
C ASP A 484 19.83 -8.26 2.56
N ALA A 485 19.36 -9.16 1.70
CA ALA A 485 17.99 -9.65 1.79
C ALA A 485 17.72 -10.28 3.17
N GLN A 486 16.55 -9.97 3.74
CA GLN A 486 16.18 -10.44 5.08
C GLN A 486 15.33 -11.70 4.98
N PHE A 487 15.90 -12.85 5.36
CA PHE A 487 15.16 -14.11 5.39
C PHE A 487 14.12 -14.12 6.52
N LEU A 488 12.86 -14.37 6.16
CA LEU A 488 11.73 -14.49 7.08
C LEU A 488 11.04 -15.85 6.82
N PRO A 489 11.23 -16.85 7.71
CA PRO A 489 10.59 -18.15 7.53
C PRO A 489 9.07 -18.06 7.69
N LYS A 490 8.36 -19.04 7.10
CA LYS A 490 6.95 -19.30 7.33
C LYS A 490 6.63 -19.30 8.82
N GLY A 491 5.48 -18.73 9.17
CA GLY A 491 5.08 -18.58 10.57
C GLY A 491 5.70 -17.37 11.27
N THR A 492 6.60 -16.62 10.62
CA THR A 492 7.07 -15.33 11.15
C THR A 492 5.89 -14.38 11.30
N ARG A 493 5.73 -13.81 12.49
CA ARG A 493 4.82 -12.68 12.73
C ARG A 493 5.53 -11.39 12.37
N LEU A 494 5.05 -10.72 11.34
CA LEU A 494 5.48 -9.39 10.95
C LEU A 494 4.51 -8.37 11.56
N SER A 495 5.02 -7.40 12.30
CA SER A 495 4.23 -6.36 12.96
C SER A 495 4.79 -4.98 12.66
N PHE A 496 3.91 -3.98 12.57
CA PHE A 496 4.30 -2.58 12.68
C PHE A 496 3.65 -1.91 13.88
N ARG A 497 4.28 -0.85 14.36
CA ARG A 497 3.71 0.13 15.29
C ARG A 497 4.01 1.53 14.76
N TYR A 498 2.96 2.30 14.47
CA TYR A 498 3.03 3.75 14.35
C TYR A 498 2.60 4.40 15.66
N THR A 499 3.18 5.54 16.00
CA THR A 499 2.68 6.43 17.07
C THR A 499 2.47 7.81 16.49
N TYR A 500 1.33 8.44 16.80
CA TYR A 500 0.96 9.78 16.34
C TYR A 500 0.95 10.79 17.48
N ASP A 501 1.26 12.04 17.15
CA ASP A 501 1.20 13.21 18.04
C ASP A 501 0.31 14.30 17.40
N ASN A 502 -0.92 14.40 17.89
CA ASN A 502 -1.90 15.42 17.53
C ASN A 502 -2.00 16.51 18.61
N SER A 503 -0.93 16.76 19.36
CA SER A 503 -0.87 17.86 20.31
C SER A 503 -0.51 19.18 19.63
N SER A 504 -0.73 20.29 20.34
CA SER A 504 -0.30 21.62 19.94
C SER A 504 1.23 21.80 19.99
N ASP A 505 1.94 20.87 20.65
CA ASP A 505 3.41 20.90 20.77
C ASP A 505 4.10 20.25 19.57
N ASN A 506 3.37 19.48 18.74
CA ASN A 506 3.90 18.92 17.51
C ASN A 506 4.01 20.04 16.44
N PRO A 507 5.22 20.48 16.06
CA PRO A 507 5.39 21.56 15.06
C PRO A 507 4.98 21.13 13.64
N ARG A 508 4.74 19.83 13.42
CA ARG A 508 4.26 19.28 12.15
C ARG A 508 2.74 19.19 12.10
N ASN A 509 2.01 19.46 13.19
CA ASN A 509 0.56 19.40 13.20
C ASN A 509 0.00 20.46 12.22
N PRO A 510 -0.77 20.08 11.19
CA PRO A 510 -1.31 21.04 10.23
C PRO A 510 -2.48 21.86 10.80
N PHE A 511 -2.92 21.61 12.05
CA PHE A 511 -4.05 22.26 12.68
C PHE A 511 -3.67 22.99 13.97
N HIS A 512 -3.98 24.29 14.01
CA HIS A 512 -3.84 25.13 15.20
C HIS A 512 -5.15 25.90 15.42
N PRO A 513 -5.97 25.55 16.43
CA PRO A 513 -5.76 24.47 17.41
C PRO A 513 -5.89 23.05 16.80
N PRO A 514 -5.33 22.01 17.46
CA PRO A 514 -5.50 20.63 17.01
C PRO A 514 -6.97 20.23 16.92
N LYS A 515 -7.30 19.40 15.93
CA LYS A 515 -8.62 18.80 15.77
C LYS A 515 -8.51 17.29 15.61
N ARG A 516 -9.62 16.58 15.74
CA ARG A 516 -9.65 15.13 15.48
C ARG A 516 -9.20 14.84 14.03
N VAL A 517 -8.29 13.89 13.88
CA VAL A 517 -7.79 13.43 12.57
C VAL A 517 -8.14 11.97 12.37
N VAL A 518 -8.61 11.62 11.18
CA VAL A 518 -9.07 10.26 10.82
C VAL A 518 -8.21 9.66 9.72
N TYR A 519 -8.44 8.39 9.39
CA TYR A 519 -7.85 7.80 8.20
C TYR A 519 -8.29 8.55 6.93
N GLY A 520 -7.36 8.84 6.03
CA GLY A 520 -7.67 9.48 4.76
C GLY A 520 -6.44 9.67 3.87
N GLN A 521 -6.67 10.06 2.62
CA GLN A 521 -5.61 10.17 1.62
C GLN A 521 -4.98 11.56 1.56
N ASN A 522 -5.58 12.57 2.20
CA ASN A 522 -4.98 13.90 2.23
C ASN A 522 -3.81 13.91 3.22
N SER A 523 -2.77 14.70 2.94
CA SER A 523 -1.64 14.89 3.86
C SER A 523 -2.09 15.36 5.27
N THR A 524 -3.28 15.95 5.39
CA THR A 524 -3.88 16.41 6.65
C THR A 524 -4.77 15.37 7.36
N ASP A 525 -5.07 14.27 6.69
CA ASP A 525 -5.61 13.05 7.31
C ASP A 525 -4.42 12.18 7.79
N GLU A 526 -4.66 10.97 8.29
CA GLU A 526 -3.57 10.04 8.63
C GLU A 526 -3.64 8.69 7.90
N MET A 527 -2.48 8.03 7.82
CA MET A 527 -2.33 6.68 7.28
C MET A 527 -1.34 5.87 8.11
N ALA A 528 -1.55 4.57 8.17
CA ALA A 528 -0.67 3.63 8.86
C ALA A 528 -0.39 2.46 7.90
N GLU A 529 0.58 2.61 7.00
CA GLU A 529 0.88 1.58 6.01
C GLU A 529 2.32 1.11 6.07
N LEU A 530 2.52 -0.16 5.78
CA LEU A 530 3.81 -0.81 5.64
C LEU A 530 3.75 -1.71 4.41
N MET A 531 4.68 -1.51 3.49
CA MET A 531 4.88 -2.40 2.35
C MET A 531 6.26 -3.04 2.42
N LEU A 532 6.32 -4.35 2.22
CA LEU A 532 7.57 -5.08 2.00
C LEU A 532 7.56 -5.67 0.60
N GLN A 533 8.61 -5.40 -0.18
CA GLN A 533 8.88 -6.20 -1.37
C GLN A 533 9.54 -7.50 -0.93
N VAL A 534 8.87 -8.63 -1.20
CA VAL A 534 9.35 -9.95 -0.82
C VAL A 534 9.46 -10.87 -2.03
N VAL A 535 10.40 -11.82 -1.97
CA VAL A 535 10.54 -12.91 -2.93
C VAL A 535 10.31 -14.22 -2.17
N PRO A 536 9.35 -15.07 -2.56
CA PRO A 536 9.19 -16.38 -1.94
C PRO A 536 10.43 -17.23 -2.21
N SER A 537 10.83 -18.04 -1.23
CA SER A 537 12.04 -18.88 -1.34
C SER A 537 11.90 -19.97 -2.42
N ARG A 538 10.65 -20.30 -2.80
CA ARG A 538 10.32 -21.22 -3.89
C ARG A 538 9.27 -20.58 -4.80
N ALA A 539 9.37 -20.79 -6.10
CA ALA A 539 8.39 -20.24 -7.07
C ALA A 539 6.94 -20.69 -6.76
N ALA A 540 6.76 -21.93 -6.32
CA ALA A 540 5.44 -22.48 -5.95
C ALA A 540 4.75 -21.78 -4.77
N ASP A 541 5.50 -21.00 -3.97
CA ASP A 541 4.99 -20.30 -2.79
C ASP A 541 4.40 -18.92 -3.11
N LEU A 542 4.50 -18.46 -4.37
CA LEU A 542 3.97 -17.16 -4.79
C LEU A 542 2.45 -17.06 -4.70
N GLU A 543 1.72 -18.06 -5.21
CA GLU A 543 0.25 -18.06 -5.20
C GLU A 543 -0.35 -18.16 -3.79
N PRO A 544 0.14 -19.02 -2.89
CA PRO A 544 -0.23 -18.97 -1.47
C PRO A 544 -0.03 -17.59 -0.84
N LEU A 545 1.10 -16.93 -1.12
CA LEU A 545 1.41 -15.59 -0.60
C LEU A 545 0.46 -14.52 -1.14
N ARG A 546 0.14 -14.56 -2.44
CA ARG A 546 -0.81 -13.65 -3.09
C ARG A 546 -2.21 -13.81 -2.54
N ARG A 547 -2.71 -15.05 -2.43
CA ARG A 547 -4.04 -15.34 -1.88
C ARG A 547 -4.19 -14.84 -0.46
N GLU A 548 -3.22 -15.10 0.41
CA GLU A 548 -3.22 -14.61 1.79
C GLU A 548 -3.17 -13.07 1.84
N SER A 549 -2.39 -12.43 0.97
CA SER A 549 -2.34 -10.96 0.91
C SER A 549 -3.65 -10.36 0.42
N ALA A 550 -4.28 -10.94 -0.60
CA ALA A 550 -5.57 -10.51 -1.11
C ALA A 550 -6.69 -10.70 -0.08
N PHE A 551 -6.70 -11.85 0.60
CA PHE A 551 -7.64 -12.13 1.68
C PHE A 551 -7.58 -11.06 2.77
N ARG A 552 -6.38 -10.73 3.27
CA ARG A 552 -6.20 -9.68 4.28
C ARG A 552 -6.58 -8.29 3.79
N ALA A 553 -6.26 -7.97 2.54
CA ALA A 553 -6.65 -6.68 1.96
C ALA A 553 -8.17 -6.53 1.95
N ILE A 554 -8.91 -7.54 1.52
CA ILE A 554 -10.38 -7.53 1.52
C ILE A 554 -10.94 -7.47 2.95
N GLN A 555 -10.33 -8.17 3.92
CA GLN A 555 -10.73 -8.08 5.32
C GLN A 555 -10.59 -6.65 5.87
N GLU A 556 -9.49 -5.97 5.58
CA GLU A 556 -9.28 -4.58 6.00
C GLU A 556 -10.32 -3.63 5.36
N GLU A 557 -10.70 -3.85 4.10
CA GLU A 557 -11.78 -3.08 3.46
C GLU A 557 -13.15 -3.35 4.12
N ILE A 558 -13.43 -4.60 4.51
CA ILE A 558 -14.65 -4.94 5.24
C ILE A 558 -14.67 -4.24 6.60
N GLU A 559 -13.59 -4.34 7.38
CA GLU A 559 -13.48 -3.67 8.69
C GLU A 559 -13.70 -2.15 8.57
N ALA A 560 -13.08 -1.51 7.56
CA ALA A 560 -13.26 -0.10 7.29
C ALA A 560 -14.71 0.24 6.88
N GLY A 561 -15.30 -0.58 6.01
CA GLY A 561 -16.65 -0.38 5.50
C GLY A 561 -17.73 -0.54 6.56
N GLU A 562 -17.62 -1.55 7.43
CA GLU A 562 -18.52 -1.76 8.57
C GLU A 562 -18.51 -0.57 9.53
N LYS A 563 -17.32 -0.01 9.77
CA LYS A 563 -17.18 1.17 10.60
C LYS A 563 -17.87 2.38 9.98
N GLN A 564 -17.73 2.58 8.68
CA GLN A 564 -18.41 3.65 7.96
C GLN A 564 -19.94 3.51 8.06
N LEU A 565 -20.47 2.28 7.92
CA LEU A 565 -21.88 2.02 8.18
C LEU A 565 -22.31 2.31 9.61
N GLY A 566 -21.43 2.10 10.61
CA GLY A 566 -21.72 2.49 11.98
C GLY A 566 -22.01 4.00 12.14
N ALA A 567 -21.42 4.85 11.29
CA ALA A 567 -21.68 6.29 11.28
C ALA A 567 -22.88 6.68 10.39
N ASP A 568 -23.11 5.94 9.31
CA ASP A 568 -24.27 6.12 8.41
C ASP A 568 -24.90 4.76 8.05
N PRO A 569 -25.82 4.24 8.89
CA PRO A 569 -26.41 2.92 8.69
C PRO A 569 -27.35 2.83 7.48
N ASN A 570 -27.79 3.95 6.91
CA ASN A 570 -28.70 3.97 5.77
C ASN A 570 -27.96 4.22 4.44
N ASN A 571 -26.68 3.87 4.38
CA ASN A 571 -25.87 4.02 3.17
C ASN A 571 -25.97 2.81 2.24
N ALA A 572 -26.92 2.81 1.31
CA ALA A 572 -27.13 1.69 0.38
C ALA A 572 -25.90 1.37 -0.49
N ALA A 573 -25.12 2.38 -0.89
CA ALA A 573 -23.90 2.18 -1.67
C ALA A 573 -22.83 1.42 -0.87
N GLN A 574 -22.67 1.76 0.41
CA GLN A 574 -21.74 1.08 1.31
C GLN A 574 -22.18 -0.36 1.61
N HIS A 575 -23.48 -0.60 1.83
CA HIS A 575 -24.02 -1.96 1.92
C HIS A 575 -23.73 -2.78 0.66
N ARG A 576 -23.94 -2.23 -0.55
CA ARG A 576 -23.55 -2.92 -1.80
C ARG A 576 -22.05 -3.25 -1.85
N ALA A 577 -21.19 -2.32 -1.46
CA ALA A 577 -19.75 -2.52 -1.44
C ALA A 577 -19.35 -3.65 -0.48
N LEU A 578 -19.88 -3.67 0.74
CA LEU A 578 -19.63 -4.74 1.72
C LEU A 578 -20.18 -6.08 1.23
N GLY A 579 -21.36 -6.10 0.61
CA GLY A 579 -21.94 -7.30 0.02
C GLY A 579 -21.00 -7.94 -1.00
N LEU A 580 -20.44 -7.14 -1.91
CA LEU A 580 -19.46 -7.57 -2.91
C LEU A 580 -18.16 -8.10 -2.27
N LEU A 581 -17.63 -7.41 -1.25
CA LEU A 581 -16.42 -7.84 -0.54
C LEU A 581 -16.63 -9.18 0.20
N HIS A 582 -17.80 -9.35 0.83
CA HIS A 582 -18.18 -10.60 1.47
C HIS A 582 -18.36 -11.73 0.46
N GLN A 583 -19.00 -11.45 -0.68
CA GLN A 583 -19.15 -12.40 -1.78
C GLN A 583 -17.79 -12.86 -2.32
N GLN A 584 -16.85 -11.93 -2.52
CA GLN A 584 -15.48 -12.23 -2.95
C GLN A 584 -14.72 -13.15 -1.97
N LEU A 585 -15.02 -13.08 -0.68
CA LEU A 585 -14.47 -13.99 0.34
C LEU A 585 -15.22 -15.33 0.46
N GLY A 586 -16.23 -15.58 -0.38
CA GLY A 586 -17.09 -16.76 -0.25
C GLY A 586 -18.09 -16.68 0.92
N ARG A 587 -18.19 -15.52 1.60
CA ARG A 587 -19.06 -15.31 2.77
C ARG A 587 -20.46 -14.91 2.31
N MET A 588 -21.19 -15.89 1.75
CA MET A 588 -22.47 -15.65 1.08
C MET A 588 -23.57 -15.12 2.01
N ALA A 589 -23.67 -15.62 3.24
CA ALA A 589 -24.73 -15.18 4.16
C ALA A 589 -24.62 -13.69 4.51
N PRO A 590 -23.45 -13.15 4.93
CA PRO A 590 -23.26 -11.71 5.05
C PRO A 590 -23.50 -10.94 3.75
N ALA A 591 -23.03 -11.46 2.61
CA ALA A 591 -23.21 -10.80 1.31
C ALA A 591 -24.69 -10.55 0.99
N LEU A 592 -25.51 -11.59 1.11
CA LEU A 592 -26.96 -11.51 0.92
C LEU A 592 -27.61 -10.52 1.90
N ALA A 593 -27.20 -10.53 3.17
CA ALA A 593 -27.76 -9.60 4.17
C ALA A 593 -27.48 -8.14 3.80
N HIS A 594 -26.26 -7.80 3.38
CA HIS A 594 -25.96 -6.43 2.95
C HIS A 594 -26.70 -6.06 1.66
N PHE A 595 -26.82 -6.95 0.68
CA PHE A 595 -27.59 -6.66 -0.54
C PHE A 595 -29.09 -6.47 -0.25
N GLN A 596 -29.65 -7.25 0.67
CA GLN A 596 -31.02 -7.09 1.13
C GLN A 596 -31.23 -5.74 1.83
N GLU A 597 -30.29 -5.34 2.69
CA GLU A 597 -30.37 -4.05 3.38
C GLU A 597 -30.21 -2.87 2.41
N ALA A 598 -29.27 -2.96 1.46
CA ALA A 598 -29.16 -1.98 0.38
C ALA A 598 -30.47 -1.86 -0.43
N LEU A 599 -31.17 -2.98 -0.65
CA LEU A 599 -32.45 -2.98 -1.37
C LEU A 599 -33.59 -2.43 -0.51
N ARG A 600 -33.56 -2.65 0.81
CA ARG A 600 -34.51 -2.05 1.75
C ARG A 600 -34.41 -0.52 1.73
N ILE A 601 -33.18 0.00 1.70
CA ILE A 601 -32.89 1.44 1.67
C ILE A 601 -33.23 2.04 0.30
N GLU A 602 -32.85 1.37 -0.80
CA GLU A 602 -33.11 1.80 -2.19
C GLU A 602 -33.90 0.73 -2.99
N PRO A 603 -35.23 0.62 -2.81
CA PRO A 603 -36.04 -0.43 -3.45
C PRO A 603 -36.09 -0.39 -4.98
N GLY A 604 -35.82 0.79 -5.56
CA GLY A 604 -35.79 1.06 -7.00
C GLY A 604 -34.42 0.85 -7.66
N SER A 605 -33.42 0.36 -6.94
CA SER A 605 -32.07 0.16 -7.50
C SER A 605 -31.99 -1.12 -8.33
N SER A 606 -31.99 -0.98 -9.67
CA SER A 606 -31.75 -2.10 -10.59
C SER A 606 -30.39 -2.76 -10.32
N ARG A 607 -29.35 -1.96 -10.03
CA ARG A 607 -28.02 -2.45 -9.65
C ARG A 607 -28.03 -3.32 -8.39
N THR A 608 -28.74 -2.92 -7.33
CA THR A 608 -28.82 -3.77 -6.12
C THR A 608 -29.54 -5.09 -6.40
N ARG A 609 -30.58 -5.07 -7.23
CA ARG A 609 -31.31 -6.29 -7.60
C ARG A 609 -30.46 -7.24 -8.42
N LEU A 610 -29.66 -6.73 -9.36
CA LEU A 610 -28.67 -7.52 -10.08
C LEU A 610 -27.70 -8.22 -9.11
N LEU A 611 -27.08 -7.46 -8.20
CA LEU A 611 -26.12 -8.00 -7.22
C LEU A 611 -26.75 -9.04 -6.30
N LEU A 612 -27.96 -8.79 -5.80
CA LEU A 612 -28.70 -9.75 -4.99
C LEU A 612 -29.05 -11.00 -5.79
N GLY A 613 -29.49 -10.85 -7.04
CA GLY A 613 -29.81 -11.96 -7.93
C GLY A 613 -28.59 -12.84 -8.22
N ASP A 614 -27.43 -12.25 -8.49
CA ASP A 614 -26.18 -12.98 -8.73
C ASP A 614 -25.79 -13.80 -7.48
N ALA A 615 -25.81 -13.18 -6.30
CA ALA A 615 -25.52 -13.87 -5.04
C ALA A 615 -26.54 -14.98 -4.70
N LEU A 616 -27.82 -14.80 -5.07
CA LEU A 616 -28.84 -15.84 -4.93
C LEU A 616 -28.58 -17.02 -5.88
N ALA A 617 -28.20 -16.75 -7.13
CA ALA A 617 -27.86 -17.79 -8.11
C ALA A 617 -26.63 -18.60 -7.65
N GLU A 618 -25.59 -17.94 -7.14
CA GLU A 618 -24.39 -18.60 -6.59
C GLU A 618 -24.69 -19.50 -5.38
N THR A 619 -25.72 -19.17 -4.60
CA THR A 619 -26.19 -19.99 -3.47
C THR A 619 -27.23 -21.04 -3.87
N GLY A 620 -27.50 -21.20 -5.17
CA GLY A 620 -28.45 -22.19 -5.70
C GLY A 620 -29.92 -21.77 -5.62
N ARG A 621 -30.22 -20.54 -5.21
CA ARG A 621 -31.59 -19.99 -5.11
C ARG A 621 -32.03 -19.37 -6.44
N PHE A 622 -32.09 -20.20 -7.48
CA PHE A 622 -32.32 -19.74 -8.86
C PHE A 622 -33.68 -19.07 -9.09
N ASP A 623 -34.76 -19.56 -8.47
CA ASP A 623 -36.09 -18.95 -8.60
C ASP A 623 -36.13 -17.52 -8.02
N ASP A 624 -35.47 -17.33 -6.87
CA ASP A 624 -35.36 -16.01 -6.25
C ASP A 624 -34.47 -15.09 -7.09
N ALA A 625 -33.38 -15.61 -7.66
CA ALA A 625 -32.50 -14.88 -8.57
C ALA A 625 -33.25 -14.39 -9.82
N LEU A 626 -34.01 -15.28 -10.48
CA LEU A 626 -34.86 -14.93 -11.62
C LEU A 626 -35.85 -13.81 -11.28
N THR A 627 -36.43 -13.84 -10.08
CA THR A 627 -37.32 -12.78 -9.60
C THR A 627 -36.58 -11.44 -9.50
N GLN A 628 -35.37 -11.43 -8.93
CA GLN A 628 -34.59 -10.19 -8.84
C GLN A 628 -34.15 -9.66 -10.20
N PHE A 629 -33.69 -10.53 -11.11
CA PHE A 629 -33.26 -10.13 -12.45
C PHE A 629 -34.42 -9.57 -13.29
N ARG A 630 -35.62 -10.17 -13.20
CA ARG A 630 -36.82 -9.65 -13.87
C ARG A 630 -37.20 -8.26 -13.34
N GLU A 631 -37.16 -8.06 -12.03
CA GLU A 631 -37.41 -6.73 -11.46
C GLU A 631 -36.31 -5.72 -11.82
N ALA A 632 -35.05 -6.16 -11.94
CA ALA A 632 -33.95 -5.30 -12.40
C ALA A 632 -34.17 -4.82 -13.86
N ASP A 633 -34.55 -5.71 -14.79
CA ASP A 633 -34.86 -5.35 -16.19
C ASP A 633 -36.14 -4.51 -16.27
N ARG A 634 -37.12 -4.73 -15.38
CA ARG A 634 -38.34 -3.90 -15.31
C ARG A 634 -38.04 -2.47 -14.88
N LEU A 635 -37.14 -2.28 -13.91
CA LEU A 635 -36.80 -0.97 -13.35
C LEU A 635 -35.94 -0.13 -14.29
N ASP A 636 -34.94 -0.76 -14.92
CA ASP A 636 -34.06 -0.11 -15.87
C ASP A 636 -33.79 -1.07 -17.04
N PRO A 637 -34.68 -1.02 -18.06
CA PRO A 637 -34.58 -1.86 -19.23
C PRO A 637 -33.36 -1.49 -20.09
N ASN A 638 -32.77 -2.48 -20.77
CA ASN A 638 -31.62 -2.32 -21.67
C ASN A 638 -30.25 -2.18 -20.98
N GLN A 639 -30.10 -2.69 -19.77
CA GLN A 639 -28.77 -2.92 -19.18
C GLN A 639 -28.23 -4.28 -19.63
N PRO A 640 -27.14 -4.35 -20.42
CA PRO A 640 -26.60 -5.60 -20.93
C PRO A 640 -26.29 -6.61 -19.81
N GLU A 641 -25.74 -6.16 -18.69
CA GLU A 641 -25.36 -7.02 -17.55
C GLU A 641 -26.58 -7.69 -16.91
N VAL A 642 -27.68 -6.97 -16.75
CA VAL A 642 -28.93 -7.52 -16.20
C VAL A 642 -29.52 -8.57 -17.14
N LEU A 643 -29.56 -8.25 -18.43
CA LEU A 643 -30.06 -9.16 -19.47
C LEU A 643 -29.19 -10.43 -19.54
N ASN A 644 -27.88 -10.29 -19.38
CA ASN A 644 -26.94 -11.39 -19.33
C ASN A 644 -27.23 -12.35 -18.17
N SER A 645 -27.28 -11.84 -16.94
CA SER A 645 -27.56 -12.65 -15.74
C SER A 645 -28.94 -13.30 -15.82
N LEU A 646 -29.96 -12.59 -16.32
CA LEU A 646 -31.29 -13.14 -16.55
C LEU A 646 -31.27 -14.29 -17.57
N ALA A 647 -30.62 -14.10 -18.72
CA ALA A 647 -30.53 -15.13 -19.75
C ALA A 647 -29.75 -16.36 -19.26
N GLN A 648 -28.65 -16.17 -18.52
CA GLN A 648 -27.91 -17.28 -17.91
C GLN A 648 -28.79 -18.07 -16.94
N ALA A 649 -29.52 -17.39 -16.05
CA ALA A 649 -30.42 -18.03 -15.10
C ALA A 649 -31.55 -18.81 -15.80
N LEU A 650 -32.12 -18.28 -16.89
CA LEU A 650 -33.16 -18.94 -17.68
C LEU A 650 -32.65 -20.16 -18.45
N ALA A 651 -31.45 -20.09 -19.02
CA ALA A 651 -30.85 -21.18 -19.80
C ALA A 651 -30.31 -22.31 -18.92
N ARG A 652 -29.74 -21.96 -17.76
CA ARG A 652 -28.99 -22.88 -16.89
C ARG A 652 -29.72 -23.31 -15.62
N HIS A 653 -31.01 -22.96 -15.49
CA HIS A 653 -31.79 -23.33 -14.32
C HIS A 653 -31.65 -24.84 -13.99
N PRO A 654 -31.32 -25.26 -12.75
CA PRO A 654 -31.08 -26.67 -12.45
C PRO A 654 -32.29 -27.57 -12.72
N ASN A 655 -33.49 -27.07 -12.43
CA ASN A 655 -34.74 -27.74 -12.79
C ASN A 655 -35.05 -27.52 -14.28
N ALA A 656 -35.04 -28.61 -15.07
CA ALA A 656 -35.33 -28.59 -16.50
C ALA A 656 -36.71 -28.00 -16.83
N GLY A 657 -37.73 -28.23 -15.99
CA GLY A 657 -39.08 -27.68 -16.20
C GLY A 657 -39.18 -26.18 -15.96
N ALA A 658 -38.20 -25.58 -15.27
CA ALA A 658 -38.13 -24.14 -15.04
C ALA A 658 -37.11 -23.44 -15.97
N ARG A 659 -36.37 -24.19 -16.79
CA ARG A 659 -35.59 -23.60 -17.89
C ARG A 659 -36.54 -23.01 -18.93
N ASN A 660 -36.19 -21.85 -19.44
CA ASN A 660 -36.93 -21.22 -20.53
C ASN A 660 -35.94 -20.79 -21.63
N PRO A 661 -35.46 -21.74 -22.46
CA PRO A 661 -34.43 -21.46 -23.45
C PRO A 661 -34.91 -20.47 -24.52
N ALA A 662 -36.21 -20.46 -24.85
CA ALA A 662 -36.78 -19.49 -25.79
C ALA A 662 -36.70 -18.05 -25.25
N GLU A 663 -37.06 -17.84 -23.98
CA GLU A 663 -36.91 -16.53 -23.33
C GLU A 663 -35.43 -16.17 -23.15
N ALA A 664 -34.58 -17.14 -22.79
CA ALA A 664 -33.13 -16.92 -22.66
C ALA A 664 -32.51 -16.41 -23.97
N ILE A 665 -32.84 -17.00 -25.13
CA ILE A 665 -32.36 -16.54 -26.44
C ILE A 665 -32.83 -15.10 -26.69
N ARG A 666 -34.12 -14.79 -26.44
CA ARG A 666 -34.68 -13.44 -26.65
C ARG A 666 -33.96 -12.39 -25.80
N VAL A 667 -33.74 -12.68 -24.52
CA VAL A 667 -33.08 -11.77 -23.58
C VAL A 667 -31.59 -11.63 -23.90
N ALA A 668 -30.89 -12.73 -24.18
CA ALA A 668 -29.47 -12.70 -24.56
C ALA A 668 -29.23 -11.96 -25.88
N THR A 669 -30.12 -12.12 -26.87
CA THR A 669 -30.04 -11.40 -28.15
C THR A 669 -30.09 -9.88 -27.92
N ARG A 670 -30.99 -9.43 -27.04
CA ARG A 670 -31.08 -8.00 -26.67
C ARG A 670 -29.79 -7.50 -26.02
N ALA A 671 -29.16 -8.28 -25.13
CA ALA A 671 -27.88 -7.92 -24.52
C ALA A 671 -26.74 -7.82 -25.56
N VAL A 672 -26.69 -8.77 -26.49
CA VAL A 672 -25.72 -8.82 -27.59
C VAL A 672 -25.91 -7.64 -28.55
N ASP A 673 -27.14 -7.28 -28.89
CA ASP A 673 -27.40 -6.15 -29.79
C ASP A 673 -27.05 -4.80 -29.14
N LEU A 674 -27.32 -4.64 -27.83
CA LEU A 674 -26.93 -3.44 -27.08
C LEU A 674 -25.40 -3.25 -26.99
N THR A 675 -24.64 -4.35 -27.01
CA THR A 675 -23.17 -4.32 -27.06
C THR A 675 -22.62 -4.33 -28.49
N GLN A 676 -23.48 -4.12 -29.49
CA GLN A 676 -23.11 -4.15 -30.92
C GLN A 676 -22.37 -5.43 -31.33
N ARG A 677 -22.66 -6.56 -30.66
CA ARG A 677 -22.01 -7.86 -30.88
C ARG A 677 -20.50 -7.85 -30.65
N ARG A 678 -20.02 -6.99 -29.74
CA ARG A 678 -18.59 -6.86 -29.42
C ARG A 678 -18.21 -7.47 -28.07
N ASP A 679 -19.17 -7.66 -27.17
CA ASP A 679 -18.89 -8.20 -25.85
C ASP A 679 -18.83 -9.75 -25.89
N PRO A 680 -17.68 -10.36 -25.57
CA PRO A 680 -17.52 -11.81 -25.65
C PRO A 680 -18.37 -12.57 -24.62
N ALA A 681 -18.63 -12.00 -23.44
CA ALA A 681 -19.43 -12.66 -22.41
C ALA A 681 -20.91 -12.70 -22.80
N MET A 682 -21.43 -11.62 -23.39
CA MET A 682 -22.81 -11.57 -23.90
C MET A 682 -23.02 -12.56 -25.05
N LEU A 683 -22.06 -12.63 -25.98
CA LEU A 683 -22.08 -13.59 -27.08
C LEU A 683 -22.03 -15.03 -26.54
N GLU A 684 -21.19 -15.30 -25.54
CA GLU A 684 -21.14 -16.62 -24.92
C GLU A 684 -22.48 -17.02 -24.29
N THR A 685 -23.13 -16.11 -23.54
CA THR A 685 -24.46 -16.37 -22.96
C THR A 685 -25.50 -16.68 -24.01
N LEU A 686 -25.48 -15.98 -25.16
CA LEU A 686 -26.38 -16.26 -26.27
C LEU A 686 -26.11 -17.66 -26.87
N ALA A 687 -24.85 -18.06 -27.03
CA ALA A 687 -24.50 -19.40 -27.48
C ALA A 687 -25.00 -20.49 -26.52
N ILE A 688 -24.86 -20.27 -25.21
CA ILE A 688 -25.40 -21.17 -24.18
C ILE A 688 -26.93 -21.26 -24.28
N ALA A 689 -27.61 -20.15 -24.50
CA ALA A 689 -29.07 -20.13 -24.65
C ALA A 689 -29.52 -20.92 -25.90
N TYR A 690 -28.80 -20.80 -27.03
CA TYR A 690 -29.03 -21.61 -28.22
C TYR A 690 -28.82 -23.10 -27.96
N ALA A 691 -27.71 -23.49 -27.32
CA ALA A 691 -27.44 -24.88 -26.98
C ALA A 691 -28.53 -25.44 -26.02
N ALA A 692 -28.98 -24.66 -25.04
CA ALA A 692 -30.06 -25.05 -24.13
C ALA A 692 -31.42 -25.23 -24.85
N ALA A 693 -31.60 -24.60 -26.02
CA ALA A 693 -32.75 -24.79 -26.90
C ALA A 693 -32.59 -25.96 -27.89
N GLY A 694 -31.45 -26.66 -27.88
CA GLY A 694 -31.09 -27.67 -28.89
C GLY A 694 -30.70 -27.07 -30.26
N GLN A 695 -30.44 -25.77 -30.34
CA GLN A 695 -30.04 -25.08 -31.56
C GLN A 695 -28.51 -25.03 -31.66
N PHE A 696 -27.87 -26.15 -31.99
CA PHE A 696 -26.42 -26.27 -31.97
C PHE A 696 -25.70 -25.48 -33.05
N GLU A 697 -26.26 -25.38 -34.26
CA GLU A 697 -25.67 -24.61 -35.37
C GLU A 697 -25.50 -23.11 -35.03
N PRO A 698 -26.52 -22.37 -34.55
CA PRO A 698 -26.32 -21.00 -34.11
C PRO A 698 -25.51 -20.90 -32.81
N ALA A 699 -25.49 -21.92 -31.95
CA ALA A 699 -24.62 -21.95 -30.76
C ALA A 699 -23.13 -21.99 -31.14
N VAL A 700 -22.77 -22.80 -32.13
CA VAL A 700 -21.41 -22.89 -32.69
C VAL A 700 -20.99 -21.55 -33.30
N ALA A 701 -21.79 -21.01 -34.23
CA ALA A 701 -21.48 -19.74 -34.89
C ALA A 701 -21.31 -18.58 -33.90
N THR A 702 -22.18 -18.51 -32.88
CA THR A 702 -22.10 -17.45 -31.86
C THR A 702 -20.88 -17.63 -30.94
N SER A 703 -20.50 -18.87 -30.61
CA SER A 703 -19.31 -19.16 -29.80
C SER A 703 -18.02 -18.77 -30.52
N GLU A 704 -17.94 -18.96 -31.84
CA GLU A 704 -16.80 -18.54 -32.64
C GLU A 704 -16.62 -17.02 -32.63
N LEU A 705 -17.73 -16.27 -32.75
CA LEU A 705 -17.71 -14.81 -32.59
C LEU A 705 -17.26 -14.40 -31.18
N ALA A 706 -17.75 -15.08 -30.14
CA ALA A 706 -17.33 -14.83 -28.76
C ALA A 706 -15.81 -15.04 -28.57
N ILE A 707 -15.24 -16.09 -29.18
CA ILE A 707 -13.79 -16.34 -29.16
C ILE A 707 -13.04 -15.22 -29.87
N GLN A 708 -13.49 -14.79 -31.05
CA GLN A 708 -12.85 -13.70 -31.80
C GLN A 708 -12.85 -12.39 -31.00
N ALA A 709 -13.99 -12.04 -30.40
CA ALA A 709 -14.12 -10.88 -29.53
C ALA A 709 -13.20 -10.98 -28.30
N ALA A 710 -13.18 -12.13 -27.61
CA ALA A 710 -12.33 -12.35 -26.45
C ALA A 710 -10.83 -12.24 -26.79
N VAL A 711 -10.40 -12.77 -27.94
CA VAL A 711 -9.03 -12.65 -28.42
C VAL A 711 -8.69 -11.19 -28.77
N ALA A 712 -9.60 -10.47 -29.41
CA ALA A 712 -9.43 -9.05 -29.74
C ALA A 712 -9.27 -8.18 -28.47
N GLU A 713 -9.95 -8.54 -27.38
CA GLU A 713 -9.84 -7.92 -26.07
C GLU A 713 -8.66 -8.46 -25.22
N GLN A 714 -7.84 -9.36 -25.77
CA GLN A 714 -6.77 -10.08 -25.06
C GLN A 714 -7.24 -10.89 -23.83
N ASN A 715 -8.53 -11.24 -23.76
CA ASN A 715 -9.10 -12.11 -22.75
C ASN A 715 -8.91 -13.59 -23.14
N LEU A 716 -7.66 -14.05 -23.16
CA LEU A 716 -7.29 -15.39 -23.62
C LEU A 716 -7.87 -16.50 -22.74
N GLU A 717 -8.03 -16.25 -21.44
CA GLU A 717 -8.64 -17.21 -20.52
C GLU A 717 -10.10 -17.48 -20.88
N LEU A 718 -10.89 -16.42 -21.11
CA LEU A 718 -12.27 -16.56 -21.56
C LEU A 718 -12.34 -17.26 -22.92
N ALA A 719 -11.46 -16.91 -23.87
CA ALA A 719 -11.40 -17.58 -25.16
C ALA A 719 -11.17 -19.09 -25.02
N ASP A 720 -10.28 -19.53 -24.13
CA ASP A 720 -10.04 -20.95 -23.87
C ASP A 720 -11.23 -21.64 -23.17
N GLN A 721 -11.93 -20.95 -22.28
CA GLN A 721 -13.16 -21.45 -21.66
C GLN A 721 -14.30 -21.62 -22.68
N ILE A 722 -14.44 -20.69 -23.62
CA ILE A 722 -15.42 -20.78 -24.71
C ILE A 722 -15.05 -21.95 -25.64
N ARG A 723 -13.78 -22.08 -26.04
CA ARG A 723 -13.30 -23.19 -26.90
C ARG A 723 -13.63 -24.56 -26.31
N LYS A 724 -13.39 -24.75 -25.01
CA LYS A 724 -13.73 -26.02 -24.33
C LYS A 724 -15.23 -26.34 -24.39
N ARG A 725 -16.09 -25.32 -24.26
CA ARG A 725 -17.55 -25.49 -24.37
C ARG A 725 -18.00 -25.72 -25.80
N LEU A 726 -17.36 -25.04 -26.76
CA LEU A 726 -17.65 -25.17 -28.19
C LEU A 726 -17.49 -26.61 -28.68
N GLU A 727 -16.51 -27.36 -28.19
CA GLU A 727 -16.36 -28.77 -28.56
C GLU A 727 -17.62 -29.58 -28.19
N ALA A 728 -18.24 -29.30 -27.04
CA ALA A 728 -19.50 -29.95 -26.63
C ALA A 728 -20.74 -29.52 -27.44
N TYR A 729 -20.63 -28.51 -28.31
CA TYR A 729 -21.70 -28.13 -29.24
C TYR A 729 -21.52 -28.76 -30.63
N LYS A 730 -20.33 -29.31 -30.92
CA LYS A 730 -19.98 -29.93 -32.21
C LYS A 730 -20.19 -31.46 -32.19
N ASP A 731 -20.10 -32.05 -31.02
CA ASP A 731 -20.51 -33.45 -30.73
C ASP A 731 -22.04 -33.58 -30.72
#